data_AF-A0A4V1XXE8-F1
#
_entry.id   AF-A0A4V1XXE8-F1
#
_cell.length_a   1.000
_cell.length_b   1.000
_cell.length_c   1.000
_cell.angle_alpha   90.00
_cell.angle_beta   90.00
_cell.angle_gamma   90.00
#
_symmetry.space_group_name_H-M   'P 1'
#
loop_
_entity.id
_entity.type
_entity.pdbx_description
1 polymer ?
#
loop_
_entity_poly.entity_id
_entity_poly.type
_entity_poly.pdbx_seq_one_letter_code
_entity_poly.pdbx_strand_id
1 'polypeptide(L)'
;MAASRGSCGGLAIACRFSMAAASRRHIITRVPASQLAGARSLSTTSSRLTTLASFKTPKVFNEPNQHYAKDSPQRERLYSALEAMKQRGPVDIPIVVGGKEMHTEKKGSQHNPADHASTVATYSLASESDVQNAIDAALAAKPTWEAMPFADRAAIFLKAADLISTKYRYEIMAATMLGQGKNAWQAEIDAAAELCDFFRFNVAYAEELYAQQPSFHSAGVWNRAEYRPLEGFVYAVSPFNFTAIGGNLAGAPALLGNVVVWKPSDSAVLSNWVVYKILREAGLPEGVIQFVPGDAVEVTRAALAHRQFAALHYTGSTAVFRKLYGEIGAGVAGGRYAGYPRVVGETGGKNFHLVHRSADLDNAAVQTVRGAFEFQGQKCSATSRLYVPRSVWPQFKEKLIAETRALKVGPPTDPANFVGPVIHAASFEKLRRVIDESSKDPEVELLTGGKYDDSKGFYVHPTIFETRNPAHPILNTEFFGPVLGVHVYDDMAGGDPDKAFADVCKVGDGTSEYGLTGAVFAADRAAVRFAEEALRDAAGNFYVNCKSTGAVVGQQPFGGARASGTNDKAGSVNLLGRFVSVRSIKEEFGAAERVAYLRREYVWCRKISFRNNDTLDPFMAKFILAAWSASASFLMVLMTLTWFSCSYLLGGFGTHPLPAVSLEACAWPILQPHVSLLDVPPIGRSEFLSREATLANALRDAGVDAFVAGPSASTAYYADITSSFKLSERPFLMIIDKEGRFSYLCRGSKPGASPASRWWTETTARGSLSGARMSRRTRSWAGDGGAPRRRRRGRPHVRGGPGVAVREDRCRDRHPEGHQLLHARARPLAAEVHQAGSDEEAVIAAGHSLFTRAGAGAGFWSIVLFGDQAAYPHGGKFGKTLEASEFVLIDIGSTLHGYCSDVTRTILPDGASVSEELMNIWEAVHAAQDAGFSRMHANETCADVDATSRVPIEDAGYGAFYTHRLGHGLGLEMHEHPYLNGANKEKLKLGEVATNEPGIYAATEQAEQAEQRIRDLDEAAQTYHRKNDFTKLDLVPRPSDIVIVEIRIRGAGAVRHGAGLDAGADPLALWTEISSGLVTGFIQGPT
;
A
#
# COMPACT_ATOMS: atom_id res chain seq x y z
N MET A 1 16.32 -4.37 -64.45
CA MET A 1 15.15 -5.10 -65.01
C MET A 1 13.97 -4.72 -64.13
N ALA A 2 13.23 -3.66 -64.48
CA ALA A 2 11.95 -3.63 -65.24
C ALA A 2 10.75 -4.07 -64.38
N ALA A 3 9.56 -3.48 -64.35
CA ALA A 3 8.97 -2.18 -64.74
C ALA A 3 7.47 -2.27 -64.36
N SER A 4 6.81 -1.23 -63.83
CA SER A 4 5.58 -0.59 -64.38
C SER A 4 5.13 0.55 -63.43
N ARG A 5 5.26 1.84 -63.77
CA ARG A 5 4.44 2.71 -64.65
C ARG A 5 3.07 3.12 -64.09
N GLY A 6 2.90 4.44 -63.95
CA GLY A 6 1.63 5.16 -63.77
C GLY A 6 1.87 6.65 -63.48
N SER A 7 2.12 7.44 -64.51
CA SER A 7 2.40 8.89 -64.50
C SER A 7 1.18 9.75 -64.83
N CYS A 8 1.12 10.98 -64.29
CA CYS A 8 0.67 12.25 -64.90
C CYS A 8 0.65 13.32 -63.77
N GLY A 9 1.19 14.54 -63.84
CA GLY A 9 1.92 15.30 -64.85
C GLY A 9 1.84 16.80 -64.52
N GLY A 10 2.98 17.51 -64.55
CA GLY A 10 3.14 18.98 -64.69
C GLY A 10 2.86 19.85 -63.46
N LEU A 11 3.56 20.94 -63.15
CA LEU A 11 4.61 21.70 -63.82
C LEU A 11 5.37 22.53 -62.77
N ALA A 12 6.63 22.86 -63.05
CA ALA A 12 7.60 23.46 -62.14
C ALA A 12 7.73 25.01 -62.29
N ILE A 13 8.69 25.55 -61.50
CA ILE A 13 9.47 26.81 -61.65
C ILE A 13 8.93 27.96 -60.78
N ALA A 14 9.50 28.25 -59.59
CA ALA A 14 10.81 28.84 -59.24
C ALA A 14 10.95 30.34 -59.60
N CYS A 15 11.11 31.23 -58.61
CA CYS A 15 12.39 31.90 -58.30
C CYS A 15 12.25 33.04 -57.25
N ARG A 16 13.39 33.31 -56.60
CA ARG A 16 13.73 34.25 -55.51
C ARG A 16 13.48 35.73 -55.83
N PHE A 17 13.34 36.59 -54.81
CA PHE A 17 14.38 37.56 -54.33
C PHE A 17 13.87 38.63 -53.33
N SER A 18 14.71 38.86 -52.30
CA SER A 18 15.11 40.10 -51.58
C SER A 18 14.18 41.25 -51.14
N MET A 19 14.42 41.61 -49.86
CA MET A 19 14.67 42.94 -49.26
C MET A 19 13.76 44.15 -49.55
N ALA A 20 13.27 44.80 -48.48
CA ALA A 20 13.83 46.06 -47.96
C ALA A 20 12.81 46.86 -47.12
N ALA A 21 13.35 47.57 -46.12
CA ALA A 21 12.66 48.42 -45.15
C ALA A 21 12.23 49.78 -45.73
N ALA A 22 11.23 50.44 -45.10
CA ALA A 22 11.24 51.90 -44.87
C ALA A 22 10.10 52.39 -43.95
N SER A 23 10.54 52.93 -42.80
CA SER A 23 10.06 54.10 -42.04
C SER A 23 8.96 55.01 -42.65
N ARG A 24 8.03 55.50 -41.79
CA ARG A 24 7.67 56.94 -41.69
C ARG A 24 7.00 57.30 -40.34
N ARG A 25 7.46 58.42 -39.77
CA ARG A 25 6.95 59.22 -38.64
C ARG A 25 5.63 59.95 -39.05
N HIS A 26 4.78 60.62 -38.26
CA HIS A 26 4.80 61.35 -36.97
C HIS A 26 3.32 61.62 -36.55
N ILE A 27 3.09 61.99 -35.27
CA ILE A 27 2.40 63.20 -34.76
C ILE A 27 1.60 62.90 -33.49
N ILE A 28 1.87 63.72 -32.47
CA ILE A 28 1.29 63.79 -31.13
C ILE A 28 0.14 64.82 -31.14
N THR A 29 -0.99 64.52 -30.50
CA THR A 29 -1.90 65.51 -29.88
C THR A 29 -2.52 64.95 -28.60
N ARG A 30 -2.73 65.82 -27.61
CA ARG A 30 -3.10 65.54 -26.21
C ARG A 30 -4.56 65.94 -25.91
N VAL A 31 -5.24 65.10 -25.10
CA VAL A 31 -6.26 65.41 -24.03
C VAL A 31 -7.71 65.70 -24.49
N PRO A 32 -8.81 65.34 -23.75
CA PRO A 32 -8.94 64.98 -22.31
C PRO A 32 -9.69 63.67 -21.94
N ALA A 33 -9.62 63.36 -20.64
CA ALA A 33 -10.32 62.28 -19.96
C ALA A 33 -11.83 62.53 -19.78
N SER A 34 -12.63 61.48 -19.99
CA SER A 34 -13.86 61.21 -19.24
C SER A 34 -14.25 59.73 -19.37
N GLN A 35 -14.87 59.25 -18.29
CA GLN A 35 -15.25 57.87 -18.01
C GLN A 35 -16.16 57.25 -19.07
N LEU A 36 -15.98 55.95 -19.35
CA LEU A 36 -17.07 54.95 -19.32
C LEU A 36 -16.51 53.54 -19.53
N ALA A 37 -16.91 52.65 -18.64
CA ALA A 37 -16.52 51.25 -18.56
C ALA A 37 -16.96 50.47 -19.80
N GLY A 38 -16.01 49.78 -20.43
CA GLY A 38 -16.25 48.75 -21.43
C GLY A 38 -15.49 47.50 -21.01
N ALA A 39 -16.14 46.65 -20.21
CA ALA A 39 -15.63 45.34 -19.85
C ALA A 39 -15.42 44.51 -21.12
N ARG A 40 -14.17 44.33 -21.54
CA ARG A 40 -13.80 43.27 -22.47
C ARG A 40 -13.93 41.96 -21.73
N SER A 41 -15.04 41.27 -21.94
CA SER A 41 -15.18 39.85 -21.61
C SER A 41 -14.09 39.10 -22.38
N LEU A 42 -13.03 38.73 -21.67
CA LEU A 42 -12.17 37.63 -22.09
C LEU A 42 -13.05 36.40 -22.06
N SER A 43 -13.44 35.91 -23.24
CA SER A 43 -14.01 34.58 -23.42
C SER A 43 -12.96 33.57 -22.98
N THR A 44 -12.93 33.26 -21.68
CA THR A 44 -12.31 32.05 -21.17
C THR A 44 -13.08 30.89 -21.78
N THR A 45 -12.45 30.20 -22.72
CA THR A 45 -12.90 28.90 -23.22
C THR A 45 -13.15 28.02 -22.00
N SER A 46 -14.43 27.84 -21.66
CA SER A 46 -14.91 26.85 -20.72
C SER A 46 -14.42 25.50 -21.22
N SER A 47 -13.36 25.00 -20.61
CA SER A 47 -12.95 23.61 -20.78
C SER A 47 -14.15 22.77 -20.35
N ARG A 48 -14.66 21.97 -21.27
CA ARG A 48 -15.71 20.98 -20.96
C ARG A 48 -15.23 20.18 -19.75
N LEU A 49 -15.91 20.34 -18.62
CA LEU A 49 -15.73 19.53 -17.43
C LEU A 49 -16.28 18.13 -17.73
N THR A 50 -15.56 17.38 -18.56
CA THR A 50 -15.65 15.93 -18.53
C THR A 50 -15.07 15.48 -17.20
N THR A 51 -15.88 14.89 -16.35
CA THR A 51 -15.41 14.27 -15.10
C THR A 51 -14.56 13.07 -15.48
N LEU A 52 -13.24 13.23 -15.50
CA LEU A 52 -12.35 12.06 -15.55
C LEU A 52 -12.57 11.25 -14.27
N ALA A 53 -12.56 9.93 -14.38
CA ALA A 53 -12.51 9.04 -13.22
C ALA A 53 -11.29 9.40 -12.33
N SER A 54 -11.27 8.93 -11.08
CA SER A 54 -10.07 9.11 -10.25
C SER A 54 -8.87 8.47 -10.94
N PHE A 55 -7.88 9.30 -11.27
CA PHE A 55 -6.66 8.85 -11.94
C PHE A 55 -5.91 7.88 -11.02
N LYS A 56 -5.50 6.73 -11.58
CA LYS A 56 -4.67 5.72 -10.94
C LYS A 56 -3.35 5.60 -11.66
N THR A 57 -2.24 5.65 -10.93
CA THR A 57 -0.91 5.44 -11.51
C THR A 57 -0.72 3.95 -11.85
N PRO A 58 0.15 3.60 -12.82
CA PRO A 58 0.49 2.21 -13.10
C PRO A 58 1.08 1.53 -11.86
N LYS A 59 0.81 0.22 -11.72
CA LYS A 59 1.48 -0.58 -10.68
C LYS A 59 3.00 -0.54 -10.89
N VAL A 60 3.73 -0.18 -9.85
CA VAL A 60 5.19 -0.03 -9.90
C VAL A 60 5.89 -1.29 -9.39
N PHE A 61 6.99 -1.65 -10.04
CA PHE A 61 7.91 -2.70 -9.64
C PHE A 61 9.33 -2.15 -9.73
N ASN A 62 10.25 -2.70 -8.93
CA ASN A 62 11.67 -2.38 -9.05
C ASN A 62 12.18 -2.74 -10.44
N GLU A 63 12.99 -1.86 -11.02
CA GLU A 63 13.69 -2.08 -12.27
C GLU A 63 14.61 -3.30 -12.14
N PRO A 64 14.51 -4.29 -13.04
CA PRO A 64 15.38 -5.46 -12.99
C PRO A 64 16.84 -5.09 -13.21
N ASN A 65 17.72 -5.59 -12.34
CA ASN A 65 19.16 -5.45 -12.51
C ASN A 65 19.67 -6.38 -13.62
N GLN A 66 20.52 -5.86 -14.48
CA GLN A 66 21.27 -6.59 -15.50
C GLN A 66 22.66 -6.96 -14.97
N HIS A 67 23.12 -8.18 -15.25
CA HIS A 67 24.34 -8.72 -14.64
C HIS A 67 25.61 -8.62 -15.51
N TYR A 68 25.49 -8.18 -16.76
CA TYR A 68 26.64 -7.97 -17.68
C TYR A 68 27.60 -9.16 -17.75
N ALA A 69 27.03 -10.37 -17.85
CA ALA A 69 27.80 -11.59 -17.97
C ALA A 69 28.70 -11.56 -19.21
N LYS A 70 29.74 -12.39 -19.21
CA LYS A 70 30.61 -12.56 -20.38
C LYS A 70 29.73 -12.94 -21.59
N ASP A 71 29.99 -12.30 -22.73
CA ASP A 71 29.31 -12.53 -24.01
C ASP A 71 27.80 -12.22 -24.01
N SER A 72 27.28 -11.50 -23.00
CA SER A 72 25.87 -11.09 -22.95
C SER A 72 25.60 -9.86 -23.83
N PRO A 73 24.41 -9.75 -24.46
CA PRO A 73 24.05 -8.58 -25.27
C PRO A 73 24.08 -7.26 -24.47
N GLN A 74 23.74 -7.31 -23.19
CA GLN A 74 23.76 -6.15 -22.29
C GLN A 74 25.19 -5.64 -22.10
N ARG A 75 26.16 -6.55 -21.94
CA ARG A 75 27.58 -6.21 -21.85
C ARG A 75 28.08 -5.62 -23.16
N GLU A 76 27.76 -6.22 -24.29
CA GLU A 76 28.15 -5.69 -25.60
C GLU A 76 27.63 -4.26 -25.81
N ARG A 77 26.36 -4.00 -25.49
CA ARG A 77 25.75 -2.66 -25.61
C ARG A 77 26.38 -1.63 -24.68
N LEU A 78 26.64 -2.00 -23.43
CA LEU A 78 27.32 -1.11 -22.47
C LEU A 78 28.73 -0.75 -22.95
N TYR A 79 29.50 -1.74 -23.41
CA TYR A 79 30.87 -1.50 -23.87
C TYR A 79 30.90 -0.72 -25.19
N SER A 80 29.93 -0.95 -26.07
CA SER A 80 29.74 -0.12 -27.26
C SER A 80 29.44 1.34 -26.90
N ALA A 81 28.61 1.59 -25.88
CA ALA A 81 28.32 2.93 -25.39
C ALA A 81 29.57 3.59 -24.75
N LEU A 82 30.36 2.85 -23.99
CA LEU A 82 31.64 3.31 -23.43
C LEU A 82 32.61 3.74 -24.54
N GLU A 83 32.80 2.91 -25.55
CA GLU A 83 33.70 3.21 -26.67
C GLU A 83 33.18 4.38 -27.52
N ALA A 84 31.89 4.42 -27.81
CA ALA A 84 31.27 5.55 -28.51
C ALA A 84 31.47 6.88 -27.76
N MET A 85 31.33 6.87 -26.43
CA MET A 85 31.54 8.06 -25.60
C MET A 85 33.00 8.50 -25.58
N LYS A 86 33.95 7.56 -25.46
CA LYS A 86 35.39 7.86 -25.55
C LYS A 86 35.76 8.44 -26.92
N GLN A 87 35.25 7.86 -28.01
CA GLN A 87 35.51 8.32 -29.38
C GLN A 87 34.94 9.72 -29.65
N ARG A 88 33.79 10.06 -29.04
CA ARG A 88 33.19 11.40 -29.15
C ARG A 88 34.04 12.48 -28.48
N GLY A 89 34.88 12.11 -27.51
CA GLY A 89 35.67 13.04 -26.72
C GLY A 89 34.86 13.79 -25.65
N PRO A 90 35.46 14.81 -24.99
CA PRO A 90 34.80 15.56 -23.92
C PRO A 90 33.47 16.19 -24.37
N VAL A 91 32.42 16.01 -23.58
CA VAL A 91 31.13 16.67 -23.82
C VAL A 91 31.18 18.12 -23.35
N ASP A 92 30.84 19.09 -24.20
CA ASP A 92 30.64 20.49 -23.79
C ASP A 92 29.23 20.66 -23.19
N ILE A 93 29.15 20.94 -21.89
CA ILE A 93 27.91 20.99 -21.12
C ILE A 93 27.56 22.45 -20.79
N PRO A 94 26.42 22.97 -21.27
CA PRO A 94 25.99 24.33 -20.98
C PRO A 94 25.38 24.43 -19.57
N ILE A 95 25.17 25.67 -19.10
CA ILE A 95 24.13 25.91 -18.09
C ILE A 95 22.78 26.01 -18.81
N VAL A 96 21.68 25.68 -18.13
CA VAL A 96 20.34 25.79 -18.70
C VAL A 96 19.46 26.70 -17.85
N VAL A 97 19.07 27.82 -18.44
CA VAL A 97 18.27 28.88 -17.82
C VAL A 97 17.02 29.12 -18.65
N GLY A 98 15.85 28.92 -18.04
CA GLY A 98 14.55 29.07 -18.72
C GLY A 98 14.40 28.16 -19.94
N GLY A 99 15.02 26.98 -19.92
CA GLY A 99 15.02 26.03 -21.03
C GLY A 99 16.05 26.31 -22.13
N LYS A 100 16.82 27.40 -22.03
CA LYS A 100 17.86 27.77 -23.01
C LYS A 100 19.23 27.31 -22.53
N GLU A 101 19.93 26.59 -23.38
CA GLU A 101 21.34 26.23 -23.20
C GLU A 101 22.21 27.49 -23.40
N MET A 102 23.05 27.81 -22.42
CA MET A 102 23.98 28.94 -22.46
C MET A 102 25.40 28.45 -22.15
N HIS A 103 26.34 28.83 -23.02
CA HIS A 103 27.75 28.58 -22.80
C HIS A 103 28.41 29.84 -22.24
N THR A 104 28.95 29.75 -21.03
CA THR A 104 29.67 30.83 -20.37
C THR A 104 31.17 30.78 -20.70
N GLU A 105 31.84 31.93 -20.59
CA GLU A 105 33.30 32.04 -20.83
C GLU A 105 34.11 31.25 -19.79
N LYS A 106 33.67 31.28 -18.52
CA LYS A 106 34.29 30.49 -17.45
C LYS A 106 33.84 29.04 -17.55
N LYS A 107 34.78 28.13 -17.77
CA LYS A 107 34.50 26.70 -17.87
C LYS A 107 35.21 25.89 -16.78
N GLY A 108 34.57 24.83 -16.31
CA GLY A 108 35.16 23.75 -15.52
C GLY A 108 35.40 22.52 -16.39
N SER A 109 36.12 21.53 -15.84
CA SER A 109 36.35 20.24 -16.50
C SER A 109 36.13 19.09 -15.53
N GLN A 110 35.39 18.08 -15.97
CA GLN A 110 35.27 16.81 -15.29
C GLN A 110 36.28 15.83 -15.91
N HIS A 111 37.23 15.38 -15.10
CA HIS A 111 38.24 14.40 -15.50
C HIS A 111 37.74 12.97 -15.26
N ASN A 112 38.25 12.01 -16.04
CA ASN A 112 38.05 10.59 -15.79
C ASN A 112 38.88 10.19 -14.56
N PRO A 113 38.30 9.73 -13.45
CA PRO A 113 39.08 9.38 -12.26
C PRO A 113 40.08 8.24 -12.48
N ALA A 114 39.86 7.38 -13.48
CA ALA A 114 40.69 6.23 -13.81
C ALA A 114 41.89 6.58 -14.69
N ASP A 115 41.84 7.76 -15.30
CA ASP A 115 42.82 8.34 -16.22
C ASP A 115 42.68 9.87 -16.14
N HIS A 116 43.21 10.47 -15.07
CA HIS A 116 42.89 11.86 -14.69
C HIS A 116 43.44 12.91 -15.66
N ALA A 117 44.35 12.51 -16.55
CA ALA A 117 44.77 13.30 -17.70
C ALA A 117 43.66 13.46 -18.76
N SER A 118 42.72 12.51 -18.84
CA SER A 118 41.61 12.52 -19.78
C SER A 118 40.40 13.27 -19.22
N THR A 119 39.84 14.16 -20.03
CA THR A 119 38.61 14.90 -19.71
C THR A 119 37.39 14.19 -20.30
N VAL A 120 36.33 14.01 -19.51
CA VAL A 120 35.06 13.42 -19.98
C VAL A 120 34.01 14.48 -20.30
N ALA A 121 34.10 15.64 -19.67
CA ALA A 121 33.25 16.79 -19.96
C ALA A 121 33.95 18.11 -19.65
N THR A 122 33.65 19.13 -20.44
CA THR A 122 33.91 20.54 -20.11
C THR A 122 32.56 21.21 -19.89
N TYR A 123 32.40 22.01 -18.85
CA TYR A 123 31.10 22.57 -18.51
C TYR A 123 31.17 24.06 -18.22
N SER A 124 30.12 24.79 -18.59
CA SER A 124 29.98 26.20 -18.27
C SER A 124 29.71 26.40 -16.79
N LEU A 125 30.39 27.38 -16.18
CA LEU A 125 30.19 27.78 -14.79
C LEU A 125 29.17 28.91 -14.74
N ALA A 126 28.08 28.70 -14.00
CA ALA A 126 27.09 29.72 -13.70
C ALA A 126 27.71 30.82 -12.83
N SER A 127 27.57 32.07 -13.26
CA SER A 127 27.84 33.24 -12.42
C SER A 127 26.68 33.50 -11.45
N GLU A 128 26.90 34.38 -10.48
CA GLU A 128 25.84 34.86 -9.58
C GLU A 128 24.62 35.41 -10.37
N SER A 129 24.87 36.19 -11.43
CA SER A 129 23.81 36.71 -12.31
C SER A 129 23.06 35.61 -13.05
N ASP A 130 23.75 34.56 -13.49
CA ASP A 130 23.10 33.42 -14.15
C ASP A 130 22.18 32.68 -13.18
N VAL A 131 22.58 32.56 -11.92
CA VAL A 131 21.76 31.93 -10.87
C VAL A 131 20.53 32.79 -10.54
N GLN A 132 20.66 34.11 -10.48
CA GLN A 132 19.49 35.00 -10.35
C GLN A 132 18.53 34.84 -11.53
N ASN A 133 19.04 34.83 -12.76
CA ASN A 133 18.22 34.61 -13.96
C ASN A 133 17.55 33.23 -13.95
N ALA A 134 18.25 32.19 -13.46
CA ALA A 134 17.71 30.85 -13.27
C ALA A 134 16.55 30.85 -12.26
N ILE A 135 16.71 31.52 -11.13
CA ILE A 135 15.65 31.66 -10.12
C ILE A 135 14.44 32.39 -10.71
N ASP A 136 14.64 33.51 -11.39
CA ASP A 136 13.57 34.29 -12.00
C ASP A 136 12.81 33.46 -13.06
N ALA A 137 13.54 32.74 -13.92
CA ALA A 137 12.94 31.86 -14.92
C ALA A 137 12.16 30.70 -14.27
N ALA A 138 12.67 30.15 -13.16
CA ALA A 138 11.97 29.10 -12.41
C ALA A 138 10.66 29.62 -11.81
N LEU A 139 10.70 30.78 -11.16
CA LEU A 139 9.52 31.41 -10.57
C LEU A 139 8.50 31.82 -11.64
N ALA A 140 8.94 32.21 -12.84
CA ALA A 140 8.06 32.51 -13.96
C ALA A 140 7.34 31.25 -14.51
N ALA A 141 7.99 30.08 -14.49
CA ALA A 141 7.38 28.81 -14.92
C ALA A 141 6.42 28.21 -13.87
N LYS A 142 6.60 28.58 -12.59
CA LYS A 142 5.88 27.98 -11.46
C LYS A 142 4.36 27.99 -11.58
N PRO A 143 3.66 29.11 -11.92
CA PRO A 143 2.20 29.14 -11.95
C PRO A 143 1.60 28.11 -12.93
N THR A 144 2.22 27.94 -14.10
CA THR A 144 1.76 26.95 -15.08
C THR A 144 2.09 25.53 -14.64
N TRP A 145 3.27 25.32 -14.04
CA TRP A 145 3.70 23.99 -13.59
C TRP A 145 2.88 23.47 -12.40
N GLU A 146 2.59 24.31 -11.41
CA GLU A 146 1.79 23.90 -10.25
C GLU A 146 0.31 23.69 -10.58
N ALA A 147 -0.21 24.42 -11.58
CA ALA A 147 -1.57 24.24 -12.08
C ALA A 147 -1.74 22.99 -12.97
N MET A 148 -0.65 22.43 -13.49
CA MET A 148 -0.69 21.19 -14.28
C MET A 148 -1.22 20.04 -13.40
N PRO A 149 -2.21 19.25 -13.85
CA PRO A 149 -2.70 18.09 -13.10
C PRO A 149 -1.58 17.12 -12.69
N PHE A 150 -1.74 16.48 -11.53
CA PHE A 150 -0.77 15.47 -11.05
C PHE A 150 -0.52 14.37 -12.08
N ALA A 151 -1.57 13.88 -12.76
CA ALA A 151 -1.47 12.85 -13.79
C ALA A 151 -0.47 13.23 -14.90
N ASP A 152 -0.51 14.48 -15.36
CA ASP A 152 0.35 14.96 -16.44
C ASP A 152 1.80 15.16 -15.95
N ARG A 153 1.97 15.65 -14.71
CA ARG A 153 3.30 15.71 -14.07
C ARG A 153 3.88 14.31 -13.90
N ALA A 154 3.09 13.35 -13.42
CA ALA A 154 3.48 11.96 -13.21
C ALA A 154 3.91 11.29 -14.52
N ALA A 155 3.19 11.53 -15.62
CA ALA A 155 3.49 10.97 -16.94
C ALA A 155 4.92 11.33 -17.41
N ILE A 156 5.41 12.52 -17.10
CA ILE A 156 6.79 12.95 -17.43
C ILE A 156 7.82 12.06 -16.71
N PHE A 157 7.67 11.82 -15.41
CA PHE A 157 8.63 11.02 -14.64
C PHE A 157 8.53 9.53 -14.97
N LEU A 158 7.34 9.01 -15.23
CA LEU A 158 7.16 7.64 -15.72
C LEU A 158 7.82 7.45 -17.10
N LYS A 159 7.66 8.41 -18.02
CA LYS A 159 8.35 8.39 -19.32
C LYS A 159 9.87 8.53 -19.16
N ALA A 160 10.35 9.35 -18.22
CA ALA A 160 11.78 9.45 -17.93
C ALA A 160 12.34 8.10 -17.43
N ALA A 161 11.61 7.39 -16.56
CA ALA A 161 12.00 6.05 -16.11
C ALA A 161 12.03 5.04 -17.26
N ASP A 162 11.06 5.08 -18.17
CA ASP A 162 11.05 4.23 -19.37
C ASP A 162 12.26 4.51 -20.28
N LEU A 163 12.54 5.79 -20.54
CA LEU A 163 13.71 6.24 -21.31
C LEU A 163 15.04 5.78 -20.70
N ILE A 164 15.17 5.81 -19.37
CA ILE A 164 16.35 5.28 -18.66
C ILE A 164 16.42 3.76 -18.82
N SER A 165 15.32 3.04 -18.64
CA SER A 165 15.30 1.58 -18.69
C SER A 165 15.63 1.03 -20.10
N THR A 166 15.33 1.82 -21.14
CA THR A 166 15.46 1.43 -22.55
C THR A 166 16.53 2.24 -23.28
N LYS A 167 16.14 3.37 -23.91
CA LYS A 167 16.93 4.15 -24.86
C LYS A 167 18.27 4.62 -24.27
N TYR A 168 18.26 5.11 -23.04
CA TYR A 168 19.40 5.79 -22.43
C TYR A 168 20.20 4.92 -21.46
N ARG A 169 19.77 3.69 -21.16
CA ARG A 169 20.37 2.83 -20.13
C ARG A 169 21.90 2.78 -20.22
N TYR A 170 22.40 2.45 -21.41
CA TYR A 170 23.84 2.27 -21.61
C TYR A 170 24.60 3.60 -21.73
N GLU A 171 23.97 4.67 -22.23
CA GLU A 171 24.60 6.01 -22.28
C GLU A 171 24.78 6.58 -20.87
N ILE A 172 23.74 6.53 -20.03
CA ILE A 172 23.82 7.05 -18.67
C ILE A 172 24.78 6.22 -17.81
N MET A 173 24.80 4.89 -17.97
CA MET A 173 25.78 4.05 -17.31
C MET A 173 27.20 4.34 -17.78
N ALA A 174 27.45 4.49 -19.08
CA ALA A 174 28.77 4.84 -19.60
C ALA A 174 29.27 6.18 -19.05
N ALA A 175 28.40 7.20 -19.00
CA ALA A 175 28.69 8.50 -18.37
C ALA A 175 29.07 8.34 -16.90
N THR A 176 28.34 7.52 -16.15
CA THR A 176 28.61 7.25 -14.74
C THR A 176 29.90 6.46 -14.53
N MET A 177 30.19 5.45 -15.35
CA MET A 177 31.42 4.67 -15.26
C MET A 177 32.66 5.53 -15.54
N LEU A 178 32.64 6.29 -16.63
CA LEU A 178 33.78 7.13 -17.06
C LEU A 178 33.95 8.37 -16.17
N GLY A 179 32.84 9.01 -15.79
CA GLY A 179 32.88 10.27 -15.02
C GLY A 179 33.02 10.09 -13.52
N GLN A 180 32.61 8.95 -12.96
CA GLN A 180 32.59 8.73 -11.50
C GLN A 180 33.42 7.52 -11.06
N GLY A 181 33.98 6.73 -11.98
CA GLY A 181 34.85 5.59 -11.64
C GLY A 181 34.11 4.33 -11.17
N LYS A 182 32.82 4.18 -11.54
CA LYS A 182 32.01 3.00 -11.22
C LYS A 182 32.28 1.86 -12.20
N ASN A 183 32.32 0.62 -11.72
CA ASN A 183 32.23 -0.55 -12.59
C ASN A 183 30.78 -0.75 -13.09
N ALA A 184 30.58 -1.68 -14.02
CA ALA A 184 29.26 -1.92 -14.63
C ALA A 184 28.16 -2.22 -13.60
N TRP A 185 28.44 -3.05 -12.59
CA TRP A 185 27.47 -3.37 -11.54
C TRP A 185 27.12 -2.15 -10.68
N GLN A 186 28.11 -1.34 -10.29
CA GLN A 186 27.85 -0.14 -9.48
C GLN A 186 27.13 0.96 -10.28
N ALA A 187 27.35 1.05 -11.60
CA ALA A 187 26.62 1.97 -12.47
C ALA A 187 25.18 1.50 -12.72
N GLU A 188 24.98 0.18 -12.87
CA GLU A 188 23.67 -0.45 -13.07
C GLU A 188 22.72 -0.18 -11.90
N ILE A 189 23.15 -0.51 -10.68
CA ILE A 189 22.31 -0.38 -9.48
C ILE A 189 22.06 1.08 -9.08
N ASP A 190 22.74 2.04 -9.70
CA ASP A 190 22.62 3.49 -9.46
C ASP A 190 21.91 4.18 -10.63
N ALA A 191 22.64 4.42 -11.72
CA ALA A 191 22.22 5.28 -12.81
C ALA A 191 21.05 4.70 -13.62
N ALA A 192 20.91 3.37 -13.64
CA ALA A 192 19.78 2.69 -14.25
C ALA A 192 18.70 2.36 -13.22
N ALA A 193 18.91 1.33 -12.39
CA ALA A 193 17.86 0.76 -11.56
C ALA A 193 17.33 1.73 -10.50
N GLU A 194 18.20 2.28 -9.66
CA GLU A 194 17.77 3.18 -8.57
C GLU A 194 17.13 4.47 -9.09
N LEU A 195 17.66 5.06 -10.18
CA LEU A 195 17.05 6.24 -10.78
C LEU A 195 15.67 5.96 -11.40
N CYS A 196 15.52 4.84 -12.13
CA CYS A 196 14.22 4.37 -12.62
C CYS A 196 13.24 4.20 -11.45
N ASP A 197 13.69 3.56 -10.37
CA ASP A 197 12.85 3.29 -9.22
C ASP A 197 12.45 4.58 -8.50
N PHE A 198 13.35 5.54 -8.32
CA PHE A 198 12.97 6.84 -7.76
C PHE A 198 11.85 7.50 -8.57
N PHE A 199 11.95 7.53 -9.89
CA PHE A 199 10.92 8.15 -10.72
C PHE A 199 9.59 7.39 -10.72
N ARG A 200 9.60 6.05 -10.71
CA ARG A 200 8.37 5.25 -10.64
C ARG A 200 7.74 5.29 -9.25
N PHE A 201 8.51 4.98 -8.20
CA PHE A 201 7.99 4.91 -6.84
C PHE A 201 7.61 6.28 -6.29
N ASN A 202 8.32 7.38 -6.60
CA ASN A 202 7.87 8.71 -6.17
C ASN A 202 6.51 9.08 -6.78
N VAL A 203 6.21 8.63 -8.00
CA VAL A 203 4.87 8.82 -8.59
C VAL A 203 3.82 8.06 -7.78
N ALA A 204 4.07 6.79 -7.45
CA ALA A 204 3.16 6.00 -6.61
C ALA A 204 2.97 6.63 -5.21
N TYR A 205 4.06 7.09 -4.58
CA TYR A 205 4.03 7.75 -3.28
C TYR A 205 3.34 9.12 -3.32
N ALA A 206 3.44 9.86 -4.43
CA ALA A 206 2.70 11.11 -4.60
C ALA A 206 1.20 10.85 -4.74
N GLU A 207 0.79 9.79 -5.45
CA GLU A 207 -0.61 9.35 -5.48
C GLU A 207 -1.11 9.00 -4.06
N GLU A 208 -0.33 8.21 -3.32
CA GLU A 208 -0.65 7.83 -1.93
C GLU A 208 -0.77 9.07 -1.02
N LEU A 209 0.16 10.01 -1.13
CA LEU A 209 0.16 11.26 -0.36
C LEU A 209 -1.09 12.09 -0.65
N TYR A 210 -1.46 12.24 -1.92
CA TYR A 210 -2.63 13.03 -2.33
C TYR A 210 -3.96 12.36 -2.02
N ALA A 211 -3.98 11.03 -1.83
CA ALA A 211 -5.17 10.29 -1.41
C ALA A 211 -5.55 10.54 0.06
N GLN A 212 -4.64 11.07 0.88
CA GLN A 212 -4.90 11.38 2.29
C GLN A 212 -5.91 12.53 2.43
N GLN A 213 -7.11 12.25 2.94
CA GLN A 213 -8.19 13.22 3.19
C GLN A 213 -8.74 13.09 4.61
N PRO A 214 -9.38 14.13 5.18
CA PRO A 214 -10.08 14.01 6.45
C PRO A 214 -11.13 12.89 6.41
N SER A 215 -11.07 11.94 7.35
CA SER A 215 -11.94 10.75 7.37
C SER A 215 -13.35 11.01 7.92
N PHE A 216 -13.59 12.20 8.50
CA PHE A 216 -14.85 12.54 9.15
C PHE A 216 -15.31 13.96 8.80
N HIS A 217 -16.62 14.10 8.63
CA HIS A 217 -17.30 15.37 8.39
C HIS A 217 -18.55 15.45 9.28
N SER A 218 -18.72 16.57 9.97
CA SER A 218 -19.98 16.84 10.68
C SER A 218 -21.13 16.98 9.67
N ALA A 219 -22.36 16.71 10.11
CA ALA A 219 -23.53 16.94 9.29
C ALA A 219 -23.57 18.38 8.75
N GLY A 220 -23.79 18.53 7.44
CA GLY A 220 -23.83 19.84 6.77
C GLY A 220 -22.47 20.49 6.52
N VAL A 221 -21.35 19.77 6.73
CA VAL A 221 -19.99 20.26 6.53
C VAL A 221 -19.24 19.33 5.58
N TRP A 222 -18.39 19.87 4.72
CA TRP A 222 -17.42 19.09 3.95
C TRP A 222 -16.00 19.62 4.17
N ASN A 223 -15.08 18.74 4.56
CA ASN A 223 -13.67 19.05 4.74
C ASN A 223 -12.85 18.43 3.60
N ARG A 224 -11.86 19.15 3.09
CA ARG A 224 -10.91 18.68 2.08
C ARG A 224 -9.49 19.11 2.44
N ALA A 225 -8.52 18.26 2.16
CA ALA A 225 -7.10 18.60 2.25
C ALA A 225 -6.56 18.86 0.83
N GLU A 226 -5.94 20.02 0.62
CA GLU A 226 -5.28 20.38 -0.63
C GLU A 226 -3.76 20.42 -0.42
N TYR A 227 -3.03 19.63 -1.20
CA TYR A 227 -1.57 19.52 -1.13
C TYR A 227 -0.92 20.45 -2.15
N ARG A 228 -0.62 21.69 -1.74
CA ARG A 228 0.02 22.69 -2.61
C ARG A 228 1.54 22.43 -2.67
N PRO A 229 2.24 22.71 -3.77
CA PRO A 229 3.70 22.82 -3.72
C PRO A 229 4.14 23.96 -2.80
N LEU A 230 5.44 24.03 -2.48
CA LEU A 230 5.99 25.13 -1.71
C LEU A 230 5.92 26.44 -2.51
N GLU A 231 5.71 27.55 -1.82
CA GLU A 231 5.80 28.89 -2.40
C GLU A 231 7.28 29.28 -2.55
N GLY A 232 7.70 29.68 -3.76
CA GLY A 232 9.09 29.93 -4.10
C GLY A 232 9.76 28.80 -4.88
N PHE A 233 11.08 28.64 -4.75
CA PHE A 233 11.88 27.64 -5.46
C PHE A 233 12.65 26.72 -4.50
N VAL A 234 12.94 25.50 -4.97
CA VAL A 234 13.79 24.52 -4.28
C VAL A 234 15.21 24.60 -4.84
N TYR A 235 16.21 24.68 -3.96
CA TYR A 235 17.62 24.55 -4.32
C TYR A 235 18.07 23.11 -4.11
N ALA A 236 18.38 22.40 -5.20
CA ALA A 236 18.87 21.03 -5.18
C ALA A 236 20.40 21.00 -5.36
N VAL A 237 21.10 20.37 -4.41
CA VAL A 237 22.57 20.24 -4.42
C VAL A 237 22.93 18.77 -4.35
N SER A 238 23.43 18.21 -5.45
CA SER A 238 23.68 16.77 -5.57
C SER A 238 25.15 16.38 -5.42
N PRO A 239 25.44 15.17 -4.89
CA PRO A 239 26.79 14.68 -4.67
C PRO A 239 27.34 14.00 -5.93
N PHE A 240 28.60 13.58 -5.90
CA PHE A 240 29.23 12.85 -7.02
C PHE A 240 28.92 11.36 -7.04
N ASN A 241 28.54 10.77 -5.90
CA ASN A 241 28.67 9.33 -5.69
C ASN A 241 27.51 8.52 -6.28
N PHE A 242 26.34 9.13 -6.50
CA PHE A 242 25.19 8.49 -7.14
C PHE A 242 24.52 9.43 -8.15
N THR A 243 24.41 8.95 -9.39
CA THR A 243 23.66 9.64 -10.44
C THR A 243 22.16 9.67 -10.10
N ALA A 244 21.65 8.60 -9.51
CA ALA A 244 20.27 8.49 -9.04
C ALA A 244 19.89 9.57 -8.04
N ILE A 245 20.77 9.83 -7.05
CA ILE A 245 20.56 10.89 -6.07
C ILE A 245 20.46 12.26 -6.76
N GLY A 246 21.30 12.54 -7.76
CA GLY A 246 21.20 13.78 -8.54
C GLY A 246 19.83 13.97 -9.19
N GLY A 247 19.35 12.94 -9.89
CA GLY A 247 18.03 12.95 -10.52
C GLY A 247 16.89 13.05 -9.50
N ASN A 248 16.96 12.35 -8.37
CA ASN A 248 15.93 12.35 -7.35
C ASN A 248 15.85 13.68 -6.58
N LEU A 249 16.99 14.30 -6.24
CA LEU A 249 17.02 15.56 -5.51
C LEU A 249 16.30 16.69 -6.27
N ALA A 250 16.46 16.72 -7.60
CA ALA A 250 15.75 17.67 -8.46
C ALA A 250 14.35 17.18 -8.86
N GLY A 251 14.18 15.88 -9.13
CA GLY A 251 12.95 15.30 -9.66
C GLY A 251 11.82 15.20 -8.63
N ALA A 252 12.10 14.77 -7.40
CA ALA A 252 11.08 14.62 -6.36
C ALA A 252 10.32 15.93 -6.03
N PRO A 253 10.98 17.08 -5.78
CA PRO A 253 10.26 18.34 -5.60
C PRO A 253 9.53 18.77 -6.89
N ALA A 254 10.15 18.58 -8.06
CA ALA A 254 9.53 18.94 -9.33
C ALA A 254 8.22 18.19 -9.58
N LEU A 255 8.18 16.87 -9.33
CA LEU A 255 6.99 16.03 -9.43
C LEU A 255 5.80 16.60 -8.64
N LEU A 256 6.06 17.18 -7.47
CA LEU A 256 5.04 17.75 -6.58
C LEU A 256 4.60 19.17 -6.98
N GLY A 257 5.06 19.70 -8.11
CA GLY A 257 4.69 21.02 -8.62
C GLY A 257 5.64 22.14 -8.19
N ASN A 258 6.79 21.82 -7.61
CA ASN A 258 7.82 22.82 -7.29
C ASN A 258 8.69 23.11 -8.52
N VAL A 259 9.36 24.26 -8.52
CA VAL A 259 10.41 24.60 -9.49
C VAL A 259 11.76 24.57 -8.80
N VAL A 260 12.81 24.20 -9.53
CA VAL A 260 14.08 23.77 -8.95
C VAL A 260 15.26 24.45 -9.62
N VAL A 261 16.21 24.91 -8.81
CA VAL A 261 17.55 25.28 -9.23
C VAL A 261 18.49 24.15 -8.83
N TRP A 262 19.03 23.42 -9.80
CA TRP A 262 19.86 22.24 -9.57
C TRP A 262 21.34 22.54 -9.83
N LYS A 263 22.14 22.51 -8.76
CA LYS A 263 23.60 22.54 -8.84
C LYS A 263 24.16 21.12 -8.70
N PRO A 264 24.57 20.47 -9.81
CA PRO A 264 25.18 19.15 -9.77
C PRO A 264 26.61 19.20 -9.20
N SER A 265 27.11 18.07 -8.72
CA SER A 265 28.52 17.93 -8.40
C SER A 265 29.37 18.03 -9.66
N ASP A 266 30.46 18.79 -9.58
CA ASP A 266 31.47 18.96 -10.61
C ASP A 266 32.08 17.61 -11.06
N SER A 267 32.11 16.61 -10.17
CA SER A 267 32.59 15.25 -10.46
C SER A 267 31.51 14.28 -10.93
N ALA A 268 30.27 14.74 -11.16
CA ALA A 268 29.18 13.95 -11.76
C ALA A 268 28.35 14.74 -12.78
N VAL A 269 28.85 15.88 -13.27
CA VAL A 269 28.12 16.77 -14.17
C VAL A 269 27.75 16.08 -15.48
N LEU A 270 28.59 15.18 -16.02
CA LEU A 270 28.31 14.44 -17.24
C LEU A 270 27.08 13.53 -17.10
N SER A 271 27.01 12.70 -16.05
CA SER A 271 25.88 11.79 -15.86
C SER A 271 24.61 12.58 -15.48
N ASN A 272 24.75 13.64 -14.67
CA ASN A 272 23.65 14.54 -14.34
C ASN A 272 23.12 15.34 -15.55
N TRP A 273 23.98 15.68 -16.51
CA TRP A 273 23.57 16.28 -17.78
C TRP A 273 22.75 15.29 -18.62
N VAL A 274 23.15 14.01 -18.66
CA VAL A 274 22.35 12.97 -19.33
C VAL A 274 20.97 12.85 -18.67
N VAL A 275 20.89 12.85 -17.33
CA VAL A 275 19.59 12.87 -16.61
C VAL A 275 18.75 14.09 -16.99
N TYR A 276 19.35 15.28 -17.04
CA TYR A 276 18.65 16.50 -17.45
C TYR A 276 18.06 16.38 -18.87
N LYS A 277 18.85 15.90 -19.84
CA LYS A 277 18.38 15.65 -21.21
C LYS A 277 17.22 14.65 -21.25
N ILE A 278 17.29 13.58 -20.46
CA ILE A 278 16.22 12.57 -20.36
C ILE A 278 14.93 13.22 -19.86
N LEU A 279 14.99 14.02 -18.78
CA LEU A 279 13.81 14.73 -18.25
C LEU A 279 13.21 15.68 -19.29
N ARG A 280 14.05 16.39 -20.05
CA ARG A 280 13.61 17.27 -21.14
C ARG A 280 12.93 16.49 -22.27
N GLU A 281 13.49 15.37 -22.71
CA GLU A 281 12.87 14.50 -23.72
C GLU A 281 11.57 13.84 -23.20
N ALA A 282 11.51 13.56 -21.90
CA ALA A 282 10.31 13.06 -21.25
C ALA A 282 9.17 14.07 -21.20
N GLY A 283 9.44 15.36 -21.47
CA GLY A 283 8.44 16.42 -21.57
C GLY A 283 8.44 17.38 -20.38
N LEU A 284 9.49 17.39 -19.55
CA LEU A 284 9.63 18.38 -18.48
C LEU A 284 9.57 19.80 -19.06
N PRO A 285 8.63 20.67 -18.64
CA PRO A 285 8.50 22.01 -19.21
C PRO A 285 9.73 22.89 -18.99
N GLU A 286 9.89 23.89 -19.86
CA GLU A 286 10.97 24.87 -19.73
C GLU A 286 10.87 25.64 -18.42
N GLY A 287 12.01 25.83 -17.78
CA GLY A 287 12.10 26.57 -16.53
C GLY A 287 11.70 25.80 -15.26
N VAL A 288 11.18 24.56 -15.35
CA VAL A 288 10.82 23.79 -14.15
C VAL A 288 12.06 23.34 -13.38
N ILE A 289 13.09 22.86 -14.07
CA ILE A 289 14.40 22.56 -13.51
C ILE A 289 15.45 23.37 -14.27
N GLN A 290 16.21 24.19 -13.55
CA GLN A 290 17.36 24.94 -14.04
C GLN A 290 18.62 24.13 -13.77
N PHE A 291 19.45 23.89 -14.78
CA PHE A 291 20.70 23.14 -14.64
C PHE A 291 21.86 24.13 -14.53
N VAL A 292 22.38 24.33 -13.32
CA VAL A 292 23.37 25.39 -13.03
C VAL A 292 24.65 24.82 -12.40
N PRO A 293 25.45 24.05 -13.15
CA PRO A 293 26.81 23.76 -12.72
C PRO A 293 27.59 25.08 -12.52
N GLY A 294 28.45 25.13 -11.52
CA GLY A 294 29.09 26.37 -11.09
C GLY A 294 29.80 26.23 -9.75
N ASP A 295 30.56 27.26 -9.39
CA ASP A 295 31.24 27.33 -8.10
C ASP A 295 30.23 27.16 -6.96
N ALA A 296 30.50 26.19 -6.08
CA ALA A 296 29.54 25.81 -5.05
C ALA A 296 29.26 26.96 -4.06
N VAL A 297 30.24 27.83 -3.81
CA VAL A 297 30.08 28.96 -2.87
C VAL A 297 29.29 30.08 -3.53
N GLU A 298 29.61 30.46 -4.77
CA GLU A 298 28.90 31.52 -5.50
C GLU A 298 27.44 31.15 -5.76
N VAL A 299 27.18 29.96 -6.31
CA VAL A 299 25.81 29.51 -6.62
C VAL A 299 24.96 29.42 -5.35
N THR A 300 25.51 28.87 -4.28
CA THR A 300 24.79 28.73 -3.00
C THR A 300 24.51 30.08 -2.36
N ARG A 301 25.48 31.00 -2.38
CA ARG A 301 25.30 32.36 -1.87
C ARG A 301 24.14 33.07 -2.59
N ALA A 302 24.13 33.00 -3.91
CA ALA A 302 23.08 33.59 -4.73
C ALA A 302 21.69 32.99 -4.42
N ALA A 303 21.59 31.66 -4.30
CA ALA A 303 20.35 30.98 -3.96
C ALA A 303 19.83 31.33 -2.56
N LEU A 304 20.68 31.28 -1.52
CA LEU A 304 20.30 31.55 -0.13
C LEU A 304 20.09 33.05 0.17
N ALA A 305 20.56 33.94 -0.71
CA ALA A 305 20.26 35.37 -0.60
C ALA A 305 18.83 35.72 -1.07
N HIS A 306 18.18 34.84 -1.84
CA HIS A 306 16.91 35.15 -2.49
C HIS A 306 15.70 35.00 -1.57
N ARG A 307 14.79 35.99 -1.57
CA ARG A 307 13.58 36.01 -0.71
C ARG A 307 12.63 34.83 -0.95
N GLN A 308 12.58 34.31 -2.17
CA GLN A 308 11.73 33.18 -2.57
C GLN A 308 12.41 31.80 -2.39
N PHE A 309 13.53 31.73 -1.69
CA PHE A 309 14.14 30.44 -1.34
C PHE A 309 13.21 29.66 -0.40
N ALA A 310 12.73 28.49 -0.85
CA ALA A 310 11.67 27.74 -0.18
C ALA A 310 12.15 26.42 0.45
N ALA A 311 13.17 25.78 -0.14
CA ALA A 311 13.77 24.59 0.45
C ALA A 311 15.19 24.34 -0.08
N LEU A 312 16.02 23.73 0.78
CA LEU A 312 17.26 23.07 0.39
C LEU A 312 17.00 21.57 0.33
N HIS A 313 17.30 20.93 -0.80
CA HIS A 313 17.34 19.48 -0.95
C HIS A 313 18.78 19.07 -1.24
N TYR A 314 19.47 18.53 -0.23
CA TYR A 314 20.92 18.40 -0.23
C TYR A 314 21.36 16.95 -0.04
N THR A 315 22.41 16.55 -0.75
CA THR A 315 23.24 15.44 -0.30
C THR A 315 24.72 15.77 -0.51
N GLY A 316 25.52 15.54 0.54
CA GLY A 316 26.93 15.89 0.54
C GLY A 316 27.56 15.81 1.93
N SER A 317 28.66 16.52 2.17
CA SER A 317 29.37 16.43 3.45
C SER A 317 28.57 17.04 4.60
N THR A 318 28.71 16.45 5.79
CA THR A 318 28.07 16.91 7.03
C THR A 318 28.53 18.30 7.44
N ALA A 319 29.81 18.63 7.25
CA ALA A 319 30.35 19.96 7.56
C ALA A 319 29.68 21.06 6.73
N VAL A 320 29.52 20.85 5.42
CA VAL A 320 28.83 21.80 4.54
C VAL A 320 27.36 21.89 4.90
N PHE A 321 26.68 20.76 5.13
CA PHE A 321 25.26 20.78 5.50
C PHE A 321 25.00 21.57 6.78
N ARG A 322 25.81 21.37 7.84
CA ARG A 322 25.72 22.13 9.10
C ARG A 322 25.89 23.64 8.87
N LYS A 323 26.85 24.03 8.04
CA LYS A 323 27.06 25.44 7.67
C LYS A 323 25.83 26.00 6.96
N LEU A 324 25.31 25.33 5.94
CA LEU A 324 24.12 25.75 5.21
C LEU A 324 22.89 25.84 6.12
N TYR A 325 22.70 24.86 7.00
CA TYR A 325 21.61 24.86 7.98
C TYR A 325 21.68 26.10 8.88
N GLY A 326 22.88 26.44 9.38
CA GLY A 326 23.11 27.65 10.18
C GLY A 326 22.86 28.94 9.40
N GLU A 327 23.34 29.05 8.16
CA GLU A 327 23.12 30.21 7.28
C GLU A 327 21.64 30.42 6.95
N ILE A 328 20.91 29.34 6.71
CA ILE A 328 19.45 29.38 6.52
C ILE A 328 18.77 29.83 7.81
N GLY A 329 19.15 29.30 8.97
CA GLY A 329 18.63 29.72 10.26
C GLY A 329 18.86 31.22 10.55
N ALA A 330 20.04 31.73 10.23
CA ALA A 330 20.34 33.16 10.33
C ALA A 330 19.49 34.00 9.37
N GLY A 331 19.27 33.52 8.13
CA GLY A 331 18.37 34.16 7.17
C GLY A 331 16.91 34.20 7.64
N VAL A 332 16.43 33.14 8.28
CA VAL A 332 15.09 33.08 8.91
C VAL A 332 15.01 34.08 10.06
N ALA A 333 15.98 34.09 10.97
CA ALA A 333 16.01 35.03 12.10
C ALA A 333 16.04 36.50 11.64
N GLY A 334 16.71 36.78 10.51
CA GLY A 334 16.75 38.10 9.89
C GLY A 334 15.54 38.46 9.03
N GLY A 335 14.52 37.60 8.91
CA GLY A 335 13.31 37.88 8.12
C GLY A 335 13.55 37.92 6.60
N ARG A 336 14.61 37.28 6.09
CA ARG A 336 14.99 37.33 4.66
C ARG A 336 13.97 36.63 3.74
N TYR A 337 13.44 35.50 4.18
CA TYR A 337 12.64 34.62 3.34
C TYR A 337 11.13 34.91 3.46
N ALA A 338 10.39 34.67 2.37
CA ALA A 338 8.94 34.87 2.35
C ALA A 338 8.19 33.89 3.27
N GLY A 339 8.72 32.67 3.42
CA GLY A 339 8.26 31.66 4.38
C GLY A 339 9.46 30.98 5.04
N TYR A 340 9.23 29.98 5.88
CA TYR A 340 10.29 29.20 6.52
C TYR A 340 10.85 28.16 5.54
N PRO A 341 12.11 28.29 5.08
CA PRO A 341 12.65 27.32 4.14
C PRO A 341 12.77 25.94 4.78
N ARG A 342 12.41 24.89 4.03
CA ARG A 342 12.57 23.51 4.49
C ARG A 342 13.98 23.03 4.21
N VAL A 343 14.64 22.50 5.22
CA VAL A 343 15.99 21.92 5.08
C VAL A 343 15.85 20.41 5.09
N VAL A 344 16.15 19.78 3.95
CA VAL A 344 16.09 18.33 3.72
C VAL A 344 17.49 17.91 3.29
N GLY A 345 18.13 17.04 4.06
CA GLY A 345 19.50 16.65 3.76
C GLY A 345 19.90 15.29 4.26
N GLU A 346 20.54 14.55 3.37
CA GLU A 346 21.29 13.34 3.70
C GLU A 346 22.79 13.67 3.64
N THR A 347 23.58 13.12 4.56
CA THR A 347 25.00 13.43 4.65
C THR A 347 25.83 12.17 4.88
N GLY A 348 26.99 12.29 5.53
CA GLY A 348 27.93 11.20 5.73
C GLY A 348 27.47 10.13 6.72
N GLY A 349 28.24 9.05 6.75
CA GLY A 349 28.07 7.95 7.69
C GLY A 349 29.42 7.32 8.07
N LYS A 350 29.51 6.83 9.31
CA LYS A 350 30.60 5.96 9.75
C LYS A 350 30.04 4.60 10.13
N ASN A 351 29.61 3.88 9.10
CA ASN A 351 28.77 2.69 9.22
C ASN A 351 29.54 1.50 9.78
N PHE A 352 28.83 0.64 10.51
CA PHE A 352 29.43 -0.47 11.22
C PHE A 352 28.88 -1.83 10.77
N HIS A 353 29.73 -2.84 10.80
CA HIS A 353 29.32 -4.23 10.92
C HIS A 353 29.68 -4.74 12.33
N LEU A 354 28.76 -5.42 12.99
CA LEU A 354 28.97 -6.05 14.28
C LEU A 354 28.76 -7.55 14.14
N VAL A 355 29.80 -8.33 14.41
CA VAL A 355 29.78 -9.78 14.37
C VAL A 355 29.54 -10.31 15.77
N HIS A 356 28.56 -11.20 15.92
CA HIS A 356 28.37 -12.01 17.12
C HIS A 356 29.07 -13.37 16.95
N ARG A 357 29.46 -14.02 18.04
CA ARG A 357 30.12 -15.35 18.02
C ARG A 357 29.32 -16.45 17.31
N SER A 358 27.99 -16.30 17.19
CA SER A 358 27.13 -17.23 16.46
C SER A 358 26.92 -16.88 14.98
N ALA A 359 27.65 -15.89 14.44
CA ALA A 359 27.53 -15.51 13.04
C ALA A 359 28.01 -16.61 12.09
N ASP A 360 27.39 -16.66 10.90
CA ASP A 360 28.03 -17.26 9.72
C ASP A 360 29.23 -16.38 9.32
N LEU A 361 30.43 -16.87 9.61
CA LEU A 361 31.67 -16.12 9.40
C LEU A 361 32.00 -15.95 7.91
N ASP A 362 31.60 -16.88 7.06
CA ASP A 362 31.83 -16.80 5.60
C ASP A 362 30.99 -15.67 5.01
N ASN A 363 29.69 -15.68 5.29
CA ASN A 363 28.79 -14.60 4.88
C ASN A 363 29.23 -13.26 5.47
N ALA A 364 29.54 -13.20 6.77
CA ALA A 364 29.95 -11.96 7.42
C ALA A 364 31.25 -11.37 6.83
N ALA A 365 32.25 -12.20 6.50
CA ALA A 365 33.48 -11.73 5.86
C ALA A 365 33.21 -11.19 4.45
N VAL A 366 32.53 -11.96 3.59
CA VAL A 366 32.22 -11.56 2.20
C VAL A 366 31.38 -10.29 2.17
N GLN A 367 30.34 -10.21 3.00
CA GLN A 367 29.48 -9.03 3.09
C GLN A 367 30.23 -7.80 3.62
N THR A 368 31.18 -7.99 4.53
CA THR A 368 32.03 -6.89 5.02
C THR A 368 32.95 -6.37 3.93
N VAL A 369 33.61 -7.25 3.16
CA VAL A 369 34.45 -6.87 2.02
C VAL A 369 33.64 -6.10 0.97
N ARG A 370 32.45 -6.59 0.61
CA ARG A 370 31.56 -5.87 -0.32
C ARG A 370 31.09 -4.53 0.26
N GLY A 371 30.65 -4.51 1.52
CA GLY A 371 30.18 -3.31 2.21
C GLY A 371 31.25 -2.22 2.32
N ALA A 372 32.51 -2.61 2.52
CA ALA A 372 33.64 -1.68 2.66
C ALA A 372 34.23 -1.22 1.33
N PHE A 373 34.26 -2.07 0.30
CA PHE A 373 35.11 -1.82 -0.87
C PHE A 373 34.35 -1.73 -2.21
N GLU A 374 33.06 -2.07 -2.28
CA GLU A 374 32.26 -1.74 -3.47
C GLU A 374 32.26 -0.23 -3.72
N PHE A 375 32.52 0.16 -4.96
CA PHE A 375 32.71 1.57 -5.34
C PHE A 375 33.76 2.29 -4.47
N GLN A 376 34.85 1.58 -4.15
CA GLN A 376 35.99 2.09 -3.39
C GLN A 376 35.58 2.65 -2.02
N GLY A 377 34.49 2.15 -1.41
CA GLY A 377 33.98 2.70 -0.14
C GLY A 377 33.40 4.12 -0.25
N GLN A 378 33.16 4.63 -1.47
CA GLN A 378 32.60 5.97 -1.73
C GLN A 378 31.06 5.97 -1.70
N LYS A 379 30.49 5.27 -0.72
CA LYS A 379 29.05 5.27 -0.42
C LYS A 379 28.87 5.86 0.97
N CYS A 380 27.85 6.69 1.16
CA CYS A 380 27.49 7.17 2.50
C CYS A 380 27.20 6.00 3.47
N SER A 381 26.75 4.85 2.95
CA SER A 381 26.47 3.61 3.68
C SER A 381 27.64 2.61 3.77
N ALA A 382 28.82 2.92 3.20
CA ALA A 382 29.96 2.00 3.18
C ALA A 382 30.40 1.59 4.59
N THR A 383 30.60 0.28 4.79
CA THR A 383 31.10 -0.27 6.05
C THR A 383 32.52 0.23 6.27
N SER A 384 32.76 0.93 7.37
CA SER A 384 34.08 1.51 7.66
C SER A 384 34.54 1.26 9.09
N ARG A 385 33.68 0.63 9.91
CA ARG A 385 34.01 0.00 11.17
C ARG A 385 33.52 -1.43 11.21
N LEU A 386 34.33 -2.32 11.76
CA LEU A 386 33.96 -3.71 12.00
C LEU A 386 34.26 -4.07 13.46
N TYR A 387 33.29 -4.65 14.15
CA TYR A 387 33.42 -5.15 15.52
C TYR A 387 33.33 -6.69 15.50
N VAL A 388 34.34 -7.40 16.00
CA VAL A 388 34.40 -8.88 15.94
C VAL A 388 34.79 -9.45 17.31
N PRO A 389 34.18 -10.57 17.76
CA PRO A 389 34.55 -11.18 19.04
C PRO A 389 35.91 -11.86 18.93
N ARG A 390 36.69 -11.83 20.01
CA ARG A 390 37.99 -12.50 20.11
C ARG A 390 37.88 -14.01 19.83
N SER A 391 36.82 -14.66 20.28
CA SER A 391 36.60 -16.10 20.11
C SER A 391 36.61 -16.58 18.65
N VAL A 392 36.16 -15.74 17.72
CA VAL A 392 36.08 -16.06 16.28
C VAL A 392 37.06 -15.28 15.42
N TRP A 393 37.76 -14.27 15.99
CA TRP A 393 38.67 -13.39 15.26
C TRP A 393 39.74 -14.12 14.46
N PRO A 394 40.42 -15.18 14.95
CA PRO A 394 41.45 -15.86 14.15
C PRO A 394 40.93 -16.38 12.80
N GLN A 395 39.78 -17.06 12.81
CA GLN A 395 39.16 -17.60 11.59
C GLN A 395 38.60 -16.49 10.70
N PHE A 396 37.99 -15.47 11.30
CA PHE A 396 37.42 -14.36 10.57
C PHE A 396 38.50 -13.47 9.91
N LYS A 397 39.60 -13.19 10.61
CA LYS A 397 40.75 -12.39 10.13
C LYS A 397 41.34 -13.01 8.86
N GLU A 398 41.55 -14.33 8.87
CA GLU A 398 42.10 -15.07 7.72
C GLU A 398 41.21 -14.88 6.48
N LYS A 399 39.90 -15.13 6.61
CA LYS A 399 38.92 -14.98 5.52
C LYS A 399 38.82 -13.54 5.03
N LEU A 400 38.71 -12.57 5.94
CA LEU A 400 38.62 -11.15 5.61
C LEU A 400 39.84 -10.69 4.80
N ILE A 401 41.05 -11.10 5.19
CA ILE A 401 42.29 -10.78 4.48
C ILE A 401 42.33 -11.47 3.11
N ALA A 402 41.97 -12.75 3.04
CA ALA A 402 41.98 -13.52 1.80
C ALA A 402 41.03 -12.91 0.74
N GLU A 403 39.78 -12.66 1.12
CA GLU A 403 38.77 -12.02 0.25
C GLU A 403 39.23 -10.63 -0.21
N THR A 404 39.82 -9.84 0.68
CA THR A 404 40.32 -8.51 0.35
C THR A 404 41.50 -8.56 -0.63
N ARG A 405 42.43 -9.51 -0.47
CA ARG A 405 43.58 -9.69 -1.37
C ARG A 405 43.19 -10.22 -2.74
N ALA A 406 42.07 -10.93 -2.84
CA ALA A 406 41.54 -11.42 -4.11
C ALA A 406 40.94 -10.31 -4.98
N LEU A 407 40.63 -9.14 -4.40
CA LEU A 407 40.05 -8.01 -5.14
C LEU A 407 41.04 -7.44 -6.16
N LYS A 408 40.59 -7.33 -7.41
CA LYS A 408 41.34 -6.66 -8.49
C LYS A 408 41.05 -5.16 -8.49
N VAL A 409 42.11 -4.37 -8.56
CA VAL A 409 42.09 -2.91 -8.60
C VAL A 409 42.55 -2.46 -9.99
N GLY A 410 41.79 -1.59 -10.65
CA GLY A 410 42.16 -1.07 -11.96
C GLY A 410 41.04 -0.28 -12.64
N PRO A 411 41.18 0.03 -13.94
CA PRO A 411 40.18 0.80 -14.67
C PRO A 411 38.79 0.14 -14.62
N PRO A 412 37.70 0.90 -14.40
CA PRO A 412 36.35 0.35 -14.28
C PRO A 412 35.79 -0.20 -15.60
N THR A 413 36.46 0.08 -16.71
CA THR A 413 36.13 -0.44 -18.04
C THR A 413 36.71 -1.84 -18.28
N ASP A 414 37.58 -2.33 -17.41
CA ASP A 414 37.96 -3.74 -17.39
C ASP A 414 37.01 -4.49 -16.41
N PRO A 415 36.19 -5.42 -16.90
CA PRO A 415 35.18 -6.12 -16.11
C PRO A 415 35.77 -7.06 -15.05
N ALA A 416 37.07 -7.35 -15.10
CA ALA A 416 37.73 -8.11 -14.04
C ALA A 416 37.96 -7.29 -12.77
N ASN A 417 37.92 -5.96 -12.83
CA ASN A 417 38.22 -5.09 -11.70
C ASN A 417 36.99 -4.89 -10.81
N PHE A 418 37.16 -5.20 -9.53
CA PHE A 418 36.16 -4.95 -8.50
C PHE A 418 36.25 -3.52 -7.98
N VAL A 419 37.48 -3.03 -7.83
CA VAL A 419 37.82 -1.71 -7.27
C VAL A 419 38.36 -0.81 -8.38
N GLY A 420 37.68 0.31 -8.61
CA GLY A 420 38.11 1.39 -9.48
C GLY A 420 38.95 2.47 -8.76
N PRO A 421 39.10 3.65 -9.37
CA PRO A 421 39.71 4.83 -8.74
C PRO A 421 38.76 5.52 -7.74
N VAL A 422 39.31 6.26 -6.77
CA VAL A 422 38.54 7.25 -6.02
C VAL A 422 38.31 8.51 -6.87
N ILE A 423 37.33 9.33 -6.51
CA ILE A 423 36.72 10.30 -7.44
C ILE A 423 37.66 11.39 -7.96
N HIS A 424 38.56 11.93 -7.13
CA HIS A 424 39.41 13.08 -7.50
C HIS A 424 40.62 13.22 -6.56
N ALA A 425 41.59 14.05 -6.96
CA ALA A 425 42.84 14.29 -6.24
C ALA A 425 42.68 14.61 -4.75
N ALA A 426 41.70 15.43 -4.34
CA ALA A 426 41.50 15.77 -2.93
C ALA A 426 41.08 14.55 -2.07
N SER A 427 40.31 13.62 -2.66
CA SER A 427 39.92 12.36 -1.99
C SER A 427 41.11 11.42 -1.92
N PHE A 428 41.88 11.32 -3.00
CA PHE A 428 43.12 10.54 -3.03
C PHE A 428 44.11 11.01 -1.96
N GLU A 429 44.42 12.30 -1.92
CA GLU A 429 45.36 12.87 -0.97
C GLU A 429 44.90 12.69 0.48
N LYS A 430 43.60 12.86 0.74
CA LYS A 430 43.02 12.57 2.07
C LYS A 430 43.26 11.12 2.48
N LEU A 431 42.97 10.17 1.60
CA LEU A 431 43.11 8.74 1.89
C LEU A 431 44.58 8.32 1.99
N ARG A 432 45.45 8.88 1.15
CA ARG A 432 46.90 8.69 1.19
C ARG A 432 47.45 9.07 2.56
N ARG A 433 47.11 10.26 3.06
CA ARG A 433 47.52 10.73 4.40
C ARG A 433 47.03 9.82 5.50
N VAL A 434 45.74 9.44 5.46
CA VAL A 434 45.17 8.53 6.47
C VAL A 434 45.90 7.20 6.50
N ILE A 435 46.24 6.63 5.34
CA ILE A 435 47.00 5.39 5.23
C ILE A 435 48.43 5.57 5.79
N ASP A 436 49.13 6.64 5.40
CA ASP A 436 50.49 6.93 5.85
C ASP A 436 50.59 7.17 7.36
N GLU A 437 49.65 7.92 7.91
CA GLU A 437 49.56 8.24 9.33
C GLU A 437 49.20 6.99 10.14
N SER A 438 48.15 6.26 9.73
CA SER A 438 47.72 5.03 10.42
C SER A 438 48.79 3.94 10.35
N SER A 439 49.54 3.83 9.25
CA SER A 439 50.61 2.80 9.15
C SER A 439 51.80 3.06 10.06
N LYS A 440 51.93 4.28 10.62
CA LYS A 440 52.98 4.67 11.57
C LYS A 440 52.50 4.73 13.02
N ASP A 441 51.19 4.58 13.24
CA ASP A 441 50.58 4.70 14.55
C ASP A 441 50.65 3.34 15.28
N PRO A 442 51.29 3.26 16.48
CA PRO A 442 51.42 2.01 17.22
C PRO A 442 50.10 1.48 17.80
N GLU A 443 49.01 2.27 17.81
CA GLU A 443 47.68 1.84 18.28
C GLU A 443 46.87 1.08 17.21
N VAL A 444 47.37 1.00 15.98
CA VAL A 444 46.76 0.28 14.85
C VAL A 444 47.74 -0.68 14.17
N GLU A 445 47.24 -1.83 13.73
CA GLU A 445 47.98 -2.82 12.94
C GLU A 445 47.43 -2.85 11.52
N LEU A 446 48.30 -2.65 10.51
CA LEU A 446 47.92 -2.85 9.11
C LEU A 446 47.81 -4.35 8.81
N LEU A 447 46.60 -4.83 8.53
CA LEU A 447 46.35 -6.25 8.22
C LEU A 447 46.62 -6.59 6.75
N THR A 448 46.18 -5.73 5.85
CA THR A 448 46.36 -5.86 4.40
C THR A 448 46.08 -4.52 3.71
N GLY A 449 46.61 -4.35 2.49
CA GLY A 449 46.45 -3.11 1.72
C GLY A 449 47.60 -2.12 1.94
N GLY A 450 47.26 -0.85 2.16
CA GLY A 450 48.23 0.23 2.39
C GLY A 450 48.93 0.74 1.12
N LYS A 451 48.38 0.45 -0.06
CA LYS A 451 48.94 0.85 -1.36
C LYS A 451 48.04 1.89 -2.03
N TYR A 452 48.65 2.83 -2.73
CA TYR A 452 47.98 3.83 -3.54
C TYR A 452 48.89 4.26 -4.69
N ASP A 453 48.30 4.72 -5.78
CA ASP A 453 48.99 5.21 -6.97
C ASP A 453 48.11 6.24 -7.67
N ASP A 454 48.63 7.46 -7.87
CA ASP A 454 48.01 8.54 -8.65
C ASP A 454 48.77 8.86 -9.94
N SER A 455 49.67 7.99 -10.41
CA SER A 455 50.44 8.24 -11.63
C SER A 455 49.56 8.33 -12.89
N LYS A 456 48.45 7.59 -12.93
CA LYS A 456 47.49 7.57 -14.05
C LYS A 456 46.06 7.91 -13.64
N GLY A 457 45.55 7.27 -12.61
CA GLY A 457 44.22 7.50 -12.03
C GLY A 457 44.33 7.47 -10.53
N PHE A 458 43.30 7.88 -9.80
CA PHE A 458 43.37 8.01 -8.34
C PHE A 458 43.12 6.65 -7.65
N TYR A 459 44.06 5.72 -7.71
CA TYR A 459 43.86 4.37 -7.18
C TYR A 459 44.29 4.26 -5.71
N VAL A 460 43.36 3.83 -4.85
CA VAL A 460 43.62 3.49 -3.44
C VAL A 460 43.21 2.04 -3.23
N HIS A 461 44.13 1.20 -2.77
CA HIS A 461 43.84 -0.22 -2.57
C HIS A 461 43.01 -0.43 -1.30
N PRO A 462 42.11 -1.43 -1.28
CA PRO A 462 41.41 -1.88 -0.07
C PRO A 462 42.38 -2.08 1.09
N THR A 463 42.17 -1.33 2.17
CA THR A 463 43.07 -1.28 3.32
C THR A 463 42.31 -1.58 4.60
N ILE A 464 42.86 -2.47 5.41
CA ILE A 464 42.27 -2.90 6.68
C ILE A 464 43.24 -2.65 7.83
N PHE A 465 42.81 -1.89 8.82
CA PHE A 465 43.54 -1.65 10.07
C PHE A 465 42.81 -2.32 11.25
N GLU A 466 43.55 -2.99 12.13
CA GLU A 466 43.06 -3.50 13.41
C GLU A 466 43.45 -2.53 14.53
N THR A 467 42.55 -2.25 15.48
CA THR A 467 42.87 -1.51 16.69
C THR A 467 42.22 -2.12 17.93
N ARG A 468 42.95 -2.07 19.04
CA ARG A 468 42.43 -2.42 20.36
C ARG A 468 41.80 -1.22 21.07
N ASN A 469 42.01 -0.01 20.57
CA ASN A 469 41.45 1.22 21.13
C ASN A 469 40.08 1.51 20.47
N PRO A 470 38.95 1.29 21.17
CA PRO A 470 37.62 1.55 20.60
C PRO A 470 37.35 3.04 20.33
N ALA A 471 38.15 3.95 20.90
CA ALA A 471 38.05 5.39 20.68
C ALA A 471 38.96 5.91 19.55
N HIS A 472 39.73 5.03 18.89
CA HIS A 472 40.70 5.44 17.88
C HIS A 472 40.02 6.17 16.69
N PRO A 473 40.63 7.25 16.13
CA PRO A 473 40.05 8.01 15.02
C PRO A 473 39.68 7.19 13.77
N ILE A 474 40.38 6.08 13.53
CA ILE A 474 40.06 5.15 12.42
C ILE A 474 38.61 4.64 12.49
N LEU A 475 38.04 4.56 13.70
CA LEU A 475 36.69 4.09 13.94
C LEU A 475 35.66 5.23 13.90
N ASN A 476 35.99 6.48 14.23
CA ASN A 476 34.99 7.55 14.32
C ASN A 476 34.99 8.56 13.15
N THR A 477 36.07 8.61 12.35
CA THR A 477 36.23 9.59 11.26
C THR A 477 35.82 9.03 9.90
N GLU A 478 34.94 9.74 9.18
CA GLU A 478 34.50 9.35 7.83
C GLU A 478 35.55 9.68 6.77
N PHE A 479 36.11 8.63 6.15
CA PHE A 479 37.13 8.77 5.10
C PHE A 479 36.58 8.72 3.68
N PHE A 480 35.39 8.16 3.46
CA PHE A 480 34.76 8.06 2.14
C PHE A 480 35.70 7.43 1.08
N GLY A 481 36.29 6.29 1.44
CA GLY A 481 37.28 5.57 0.65
C GLY A 481 37.47 4.15 1.17
N PRO A 482 38.33 3.33 0.55
CA PRO A 482 38.40 1.89 0.79
C PRO A 482 39.28 1.57 2.02
N VAL A 483 38.93 2.13 3.18
CA VAL A 483 39.63 1.96 4.46
C VAL A 483 38.66 1.45 5.52
N LEU A 484 38.95 0.26 6.06
CA LEU A 484 38.17 -0.41 7.10
C LEU A 484 38.96 -0.45 8.42
N GLY A 485 38.38 0.09 9.50
CA GLY A 485 38.89 -0.10 10.86
C GLY A 485 38.21 -1.27 11.54
N VAL A 486 38.98 -2.15 12.18
CA VAL A 486 38.50 -3.34 12.89
C VAL A 486 38.79 -3.20 14.38
N HIS A 487 37.79 -3.42 15.22
CA HIS A 487 37.94 -3.54 16.66
C HIS A 487 37.57 -4.95 17.11
N VAL A 488 38.50 -5.64 17.77
CA VAL A 488 38.28 -6.96 18.33
C VAL A 488 37.87 -6.81 19.79
N TYR A 489 36.62 -7.15 20.12
CA TYR A 489 36.12 -7.10 21.49
C TYR A 489 36.30 -8.46 22.19
N ASP A 490 36.56 -8.42 23.50
CA ASP A 490 36.90 -9.63 24.25
C ASP A 490 35.65 -10.29 24.85
N ASP A 491 35.12 -11.30 24.15
CA ASP A 491 34.00 -12.13 24.61
C ASP A 491 34.44 -13.34 25.44
N MET A 492 35.75 -13.52 25.63
CA MET A 492 36.33 -14.59 26.44
C MET A 492 36.71 -14.10 27.84
N ALA A 493 36.89 -12.79 28.01
CA ALA A 493 37.21 -12.16 29.29
C ALA A 493 36.00 -12.14 30.25
N GLY A 494 36.22 -12.48 31.52
CA GLY A 494 35.22 -12.33 32.58
C GLY A 494 34.09 -13.37 32.61
N GLY A 495 34.10 -14.36 31.70
CA GLY A 495 33.18 -15.51 31.72
C GLY A 495 31.73 -15.21 31.30
N ASP A 496 31.45 -14.02 30.76
CA ASP A 496 30.10 -13.58 30.35
C ASP A 496 30.13 -12.98 28.92
N PRO A 497 30.05 -13.84 27.88
CA PRO A 497 30.09 -13.41 26.48
C PRO A 497 28.90 -12.55 26.08
N ASP A 498 27.74 -12.72 26.73
CA ASP A 498 26.53 -11.96 26.43
C ASP A 498 26.66 -10.53 26.98
N LYS A 499 27.27 -10.36 28.15
CA LYS A 499 27.68 -9.04 28.64
C LYS A 499 28.72 -8.38 27.74
N ALA A 500 29.72 -9.12 27.26
CA ALA A 500 30.70 -8.56 26.33
C ALA A 500 30.04 -8.07 25.03
N PHE A 501 29.07 -8.82 24.51
CA PHE A 501 28.25 -8.40 23.36
C PHE A 501 27.42 -7.15 23.68
N ALA A 502 26.82 -7.08 24.87
CA ALA A 502 26.09 -5.91 25.32
C ALA A 502 26.97 -4.66 25.44
N ASP A 503 28.19 -4.82 25.94
CA ASP A 503 29.14 -3.73 26.11
C ASP A 503 29.69 -3.24 24.76
N VAL A 504 29.97 -4.14 23.80
CA VAL A 504 30.37 -3.71 22.44
C VAL A 504 29.23 -3.02 21.69
N CYS A 505 27.96 -3.36 21.95
CA CYS A 505 26.83 -2.60 21.39
C CYS A 505 26.85 -1.15 21.88
N LYS A 506 27.11 -0.91 23.18
CA LYS A 506 27.26 0.45 23.73
C LYS A 506 28.44 1.19 23.10
N VAL A 507 29.56 0.50 22.88
CA VAL A 507 30.71 1.07 22.16
C VAL A 507 30.31 1.44 20.74
N GLY A 508 29.67 0.53 19.99
CA GLY A 508 29.24 0.76 18.61
C GLY A 508 28.34 1.99 18.47
N ASP A 509 27.39 2.13 19.39
CA ASP A 509 26.48 3.27 19.51
C ASP A 509 27.20 4.59 19.82
N GLY A 510 28.13 4.59 20.79
CA GLY A 510 28.80 5.79 21.28
C GLY A 510 30.06 6.23 20.51
N THR A 511 30.62 5.39 19.64
CA THR A 511 31.91 5.67 18.97
C THR A 511 31.79 6.79 17.92
N SER A 512 30.63 6.97 17.28
CA SER A 512 30.47 7.91 16.16
C SER A 512 29.26 8.82 16.34
N GLU A 513 29.40 10.07 15.91
CA GLU A 513 28.29 11.03 15.83
C GLU A 513 27.29 10.70 14.71
N TYR A 514 27.62 9.79 13.79
CA TYR A 514 26.77 9.38 12.68
C TYR A 514 25.77 8.29 13.07
N GLY A 515 24.64 8.25 12.36
CA GLY A 515 23.53 7.33 12.61
C GLY A 515 22.88 6.83 11.31
N LEU A 516 23.68 6.51 10.28
CA LEU A 516 23.18 6.20 8.93
C LEU A 516 22.85 4.72 8.74
N THR A 517 23.86 3.85 8.61
CA THR A 517 23.65 2.40 8.44
C THR A 517 24.49 1.56 9.39
N GLY A 518 23.99 0.37 9.71
CA GLY A 518 24.69 -0.59 10.55
C GLY A 518 24.16 -2.00 10.32
N ALA A 519 25.03 -3.01 10.41
CA ALA A 519 24.63 -4.41 10.25
C ALA A 519 25.08 -5.27 11.43
N VAL A 520 24.26 -6.25 11.80
CA VAL A 520 24.60 -7.28 12.78
C VAL A 520 24.59 -8.64 12.11
N PHE A 521 25.67 -9.40 12.32
CA PHE A 521 25.78 -10.79 11.89
C PHE A 521 25.65 -11.71 13.11
N ALA A 522 24.59 -12.52 13.14
CA ALA A 522 24.29 -13.45 14.23
C ALA A 522 23.25 -14.49 13.78
N ALA A 523 23.44 -15.76 14.16
CA ALA A 523 22.39 -16.78 14.09
C ALA A 523 21.50 -16.80 15.35
N ASP A 524 22.00 -16.26 16.46
CA ASP A 524 21.29 -16.21 17.73
C ASP A 524 20.23 -15.09 17.72
N ARG A 525 18.95 -15.47 17.85
CA ARG A 525 17.83 -14.54 17.82
C ARG A 525 17.77 -13.62 19.04
N ALA A 526 18.25 -14.05 20.20
CA ALA A 526 18.34 -13.19 21.38
C ALA A 526 19.39 -12.10 21.17
N ALA A 527 20.54 -12.45 20.58
CA ALA A 527 21.58 -11.48 20.22
C ALA A 527 21.10 -10.48 19.14
N VAL A 528 20.40 -10.97 18.10
CA VAL A 528 19.77 -10.08 17.09
C VAL A 528 18.81 -9.10 17.75
N ARG A 529 17.88 -9.61 18.58
CA ARG A 529 16.88 -8.76 19.24
C ARG A 529 17.52 -7.75 20.20
N PHE A 530 18.54 -8.18 20.93
CA PHE A 530 19.29 -7.29 21.82
C PHE A 530 19.94 -6.16 21.02
N ALA A 531 20.61 -6.48 19.91
CA ALA A 531 21.29 -5.49 19.09
C ALA A 531 20.32 -4.53 18.38
N GLU A 532 19.17 -5.01 17.91
CA GLU A 532 18.08 -4.16 17.37
C GLU A 532 17.66 -3.07 18.37
N GLU A 533 17.58 -3.42 19.67
CA GLU A 533 17.24 -2.46 20.72
C GLU A 533 18.43 -1.56 21.08
N ALA A 534 19.60 -2.16 21.33
CA ALA A 534 20.78 -1.45 21.82
C ALA A 534 21.38 -0.48 20.80
N LEU A 535 21.17 -0.73 19.50
CA LEU A 535 21.71 0.07 18.39
C LEU A 535 20.61 0.83 17.63
N ARG A 536 19.41 0.96 18.21
CA ARG A 536 18.24 1.61 17.58
C ARG A 536 18.56 2.97 16.97
N ASP A 537 19.33 3.80 17.66
CA ASP A 537 19.66 5.15 17.20
C ASP A 537 21.01 5.23 16.47
N ALA A 538 21.79 4.15 16.44
CA ALA A 538 23.09 4.09 15.80
C ALA A 538 23.00 3.90 14.27
N ALA A 539 21.83 3.51 13.75
CA ALA A 539 21.61 3.28 12.34
C ALA A 539 20.14 3.54 11.95
N GLY A 540 19.91 4.51 11.05
CA GLY A 540 18.60 4.72 10.43
C GLY A 540 18.19 3.60 9.46
N ASN A 541 19.17 2.90 8.88
CA ASN A 541 18.96 1.64 8.15
C ASN A 541 19.78 0.53 8.83
N PHE A 542 19.08 -0.38 9.50
CA PHE A 542 19.66 -1.48 10.26
C PHE A 542 19.49 -2.80 9.51
N TYR A 543 20.57 -3.57 9.42
CA TYR A 543 20.64 -4.79 8.61
C TYR A 543 20.99 -5.99 9.48
N VAL A 544 20.46 -7.16 9.13
CA VAL A 544 20.75 -8.43 9.83
C VAL A 544 21.24 -9.45 8.81
N ASN A 545 22.43 -10.01 9.06
CA ASN A 545 23.07 -11.04 8.24
C ASN A 545 23.32 -10.64 6.76
N CYS A 546 23.39 -9.34 6.46
CA CYS A 546 23.77 -8.80 5.16
C CYS A 546 24.55 -7.49 5.31
N LYS A 547 25.20 -7.04 4.23
CA LYS A 547 25.99 -5.80 4.24
C LYS A 547 25.13 -4.55 4.51
N SER A 548 25.73 -3.52 5.10
CA SER A 548 25.07 -2.24 5.43
C SER A 548 24.75 -1.33 4.22
N THR A 549 24.94 -1.81 2.99
CA THR A 549 24.83 -1.02 1.75
C THR A 549 23.80 -1.61 0.80
N GLY A 550 23.36 -0.82 -0.19
CA GLY A 550 22.48 -1.28 -1.27
C GLY A 550 21.02 -1.33 -0.87
N ALA A 551 20.54 -0.28 -0.20
CA ALA A 551 19.12 -0.04 -0.04
C ALA A 551 18.46 0.06 -1.43
N VAL A 552 17.33 -0.61 -1.59
CA VAL A 552 16.54 -0.60 -2.82
C VAL A 552 15.29 0.23 -2.56
N VAL A 553 15.00 1.17 -3.46
CA VAL A 553 13.80 2.02 -3.39
C VAL A 553 12.55 1.13 -3.33
N GLY A 554 11.57 1.48 -2.52
CA GLY A 554 10.39 0.63 -2.31
C GLY A 554 10.57 -0.52 -1.33
N GLN A 555 11.81 -0.85 -0.94
CA GLN A 555 12.08 -1.93 0.00
C GLN A 555 12.73 -1.43 1.29
N GLN A 556 13.78 -0.63 1.21
CA GLN A 556 14.45 -0.04 2.38
C GLN A 556 14.60 1.47 2.22
N PRO A 557 13.56 2.28 2.52
CA PRO A 557 13.68 3.74 2.49
C PRO A 557 14.95 4.22 3.22
N PHE A 558 15.73 5.05 2.55
CA PHE A 558 17.10 5.33 2.94
C PHE A 558 17.21 6.67 3.67
N GLY A 559 17.88 6.67 4.82
CA GLY A 559 18.21 7.90 5.55
C GLY A 559 18.64 7.63 6.98
N GLY A 560 19.34 8.59 7.58
CA GLY A 560 19.90 8.48 8.93
C GLY A 560 19.70 9.72 9.78
N ALA A 561 19.63 9.53 11.09
CA ALA A 561 19.54 10.62 12.06
C ALA A 561 20.94 11.05 12.54
N ARG A 562 21.02 11.69 13.71
CA ARG A 562 22.27 12.24 14.29
C ARG A 562 22.98 13.17 13.30
N ALA A 563 24.30 13.04 13.13
CA ALA A 563 25.07 13.80 12.16
C ALA A 563 24.86 13.36 10.70
N SER A 564 24.05 12.32 10.44
CA SER A 564 23.86 11.76 9.10
C SER A 564 22.77 12.45 8.27
N GLY A 565 21.92 13.28 8.87
CA GLY A 565 20.95 14.04 8.10
C GLY A 565 19.64 14.33 8.85
N THR A 566 18.63 14.71 8.09
CA THR A 566 17.28 15.00 8.58
C THR A 566 16.38 13.77 8.61
N ASN A 567 16.83 12.64 8.06
CA ASN A 567 16.14 11.34 8.06
C ASN A 567 14.72 11.41 7.46
N ASP A 568 14.54 12.17 6.37
CA ASP A 568 13.25 12.28 5.68
C ASP A 568 12.91 11.04 4.85
N LYS A 569 13.84 10.07 4.79
CA LYS A 569 13.73 8.75 4.15
C LYS A 569 13.47 8.84 2.64
N ALA A 570 14.54 9.01 1.87
CA ALA A 570 14.49 8.95 0.42
C ALA A 570 13.89 7.61 -0.05
N GLY A 571 13.02 7.69 -1.06
CA GLY A 571 12.23 6.54 -1.53
C GLY A 571 11.03 6.24 -0.63
N SER A 572 10.38 7.27 -0.04
CA SER A 572 9.14 7.12 0.73
C SER A 572 8.24 8.36 0.64
N VAL A 573 6.99 8.20 1.08
CA VAL A 573 6.01 9.30 1.22
C VAL A 573 6.49 10.40 2.16
N ASN A 574 7.32 10.08 3.18
CA ASN A 574 7.82 11.06 4.15
C ASN A 574 8.65 12.16 3.47
N LEU A 575 9.54 11.76 2.54
CA LEU A 575 10.33 12.71 1.76
C LEU A 575 9.43 13.63 0.93
N LEU A 576 8.42 13.07 0.26
CA LEU A 576 7.49 13.84 -0.58
C LEU A 576 6.68 14.85 0.24
N GLY A 577 6.29 14.49 1.47
CA GLY A 577 5.66 15.40 2.42
C GLY A 577 6.49 16.66 2.69
N ARG A 578 7.81 16.61 2.52
CA ARG A 578 8.71 17.76 2.68
C ARG A 578 8.60 18.79 1.57
N PHE A 579 7.96 18.50 0.44
CA PHE A 579 7.84 19.45 -0.68
C PHE A 579 6.39 19.87 -0.99
N VAL A 580 5.49 19.69 -0.01
CA VAL A 580 4.09 20.15 -0.08
C VAL A 580 3.67 20.95 1.17
N SER A 581 2.77 21.92 1.00
CA SER A 581 2.14 22.74 2.03
C SER A 581 0.63 22.51 2.02
N VAL A 582 0.12 21.79 3.01
CA VAL A 582 -1.28 21.35 3.07
C VAL A 582 -2.19 22.51 3.49
N ARG A 583 -3.29 22.72 2.77
CA ARG A 583 -4.39 23.62 3.12
C ARG A 583 -5.64 22.81 3.42
N SER A 584 -6.23 23.01 4.60
CA SER A 584 -7.56 22.47 4.92
C SER A 584 -8.64 23.44 4.43
N ILE A 585 -9.60 22.90 3.69
CA ILE A 585 -10.76 23.63 3.16
C ILE A 585 -12.00 23.06 3.84
N LYS A 586 -12.78 23.93 4.49
CA LYS A 586 -14.06 23.59 5.11
C LYS A 586 -15.17 24.34 4.39
N GLU A 587 -16.20 23.64 3.96
CA GLU A 587 -17.42 24.17 3.39
C GLU A 587 -18.60 23.84 4.30
N GLU A 588 -19.41 24.84 4.64
CA GLU A 588 -20.67 24.66 5.36
C GLU A 588 -21.83 24.83 4.39
N PHE A 589 -22.75 23.86 4.36
CA PHE A 589 -23.92 23.90 3.47
C PHE A 589 -25.09 24.70 4.05
N GLY A 590 -25.12 24.86 5.38
CA GLY A 590 -26.14 25.64 6.08
C GLY A 590 -25.70 27.09 6.27
N ALA A 591 -26.65 28.02 6.20
CA ALA A 591 -26.39 29.43 6.51
C ALA A 591 -26.47 29.70 8.02
N ALA A 592 -25.56 30.51 8.55
CA ALA A 592 -25.71 31.11 9.86
C ALA A 592 -26.67 32.31 9.76
N GLU A 593 -27.91 32.14 10.24
CA GLU A 593 -28.92 33.21 10.15
C GLU A 593 -28.75 34.30 11.21
N ARG A 594 -28.03 34.00 12.31
CA ARG A 594 -27.83 34.92 13.44
C ARG A 594 -26.43 34.76 14.02
N VAL A 595 -25.85 35.86 14.48
CA VAL A 595 -24.56 35.89 15.21
C VAL A 595 -24.70 35.30 16.63
N ALA A 596 -25.91 35.32 17.21
CA ALA A 596 -26.14 34.91 18.58
C ALA A 596 -25.93 33.40 18.77
N TYR A 597 -25.09 33.04 19.75
CA TYR A 597 -25.06 31.67 20.27
C TYR A 597 -26.37 31.36 20.98
N LEU A 598 -26.95 30.19 20.72
CA LEU A 598 -28.09 29.70 21.49
C LEU A 598 -27.69 29.57 22.96
N ARG A 599 -28.07 30.54 23.79
CA ARG A 599 -28.09 30.33 25.24
C ARG A 599 -29.25 29.38 25.52
N ARG A 600 -28.95 28.20 26.07
CA ARG A 600 -29.98 27.37 26.71
C ARG A 600 -30.52 28.15 27.91
N GLU A 601 -31.59 28.90 27.73
CA GLU A 601 -32.46 29.23 28.85
C GLU A 601 -33.09 27.91 29.31
N TYR A 602 -32.64 27.41 30.45
CA TYR A 602 -33.29 26.31 31.16
C TYR A 602 -34.66 26.81 31.65
N VAL A 603 -35.70 26.66 30.83
CA VAL A 603 -37.08 26.87 31.27
C VAL A 603 -37.49 25.67 32.11
N TRP A 604 -37.31 25.79 33.43
CA TRP A 604 -37.89 24.91 34.44
C TRP A 604 -39.40 25.19 34.52
N CYS A 605 -40.21 24.53 33.68
CA CYS A 605 -41.66 24.62 33.81
C CYS A 605 -42.13 23.74 34.98
N ARG A 606 -42.18 24.33 36.18
CA ARG A 606 -43.07 23.87 37.27
C ARG A 606 -44.53 24.10 36.85
N LYS A 607 -45.37 23.06 36.92
CA LYS A 607 -46.80 23.18 37.27
C LYS A 607 -47.27 21.81 37.78
N ILE A 608 -47.29 21.63 39.10
CA ILE A 608 -48.46 21.77 39.98
C ILE A 608 -49.46 20.63 39.74
N SER A 609 -49.37 19.63 40.61
CA SER A 609 -50.38 18.59 40.83
C SER A 609 -51.37 19.12 41.87
N PHE A 610 -52.64 19.27 41.50
CA PHE A 610 -53.74 19.19 42.46
C PHE A 610 -54.57 17.95 42.13
N ARG A 611 -54.45 16.96 43.01
CA ARG A 611 -55.43 15.91 43.26
C ARG A 611 -56.64 16.56 43.93
N ASN A 612 -57.85 16.29 43.44
CA ASN A 612 -58.85 15.51 44.17
C ASN A 612 -60.16 15.47 43.40
N ASN A 613 -60.72 14.27 43.36
CA ASN A 613 -62.05 13.97 42.89
C ASN A 613 -62.88 13.74 44.17
N ASP A 614 -63.84 14.61 44.47
CA ASP A 614 -64.97 14.36 45.37
C ASP A 614 -66.12 15.32 44.99
N THR A 615 -67.19 14.75 44.41
CA THR A 615 -68.62 15.13 44.44
C THR A 615 -69.14 16.50 43.91
N LEU A 616 -70.00 16.41 42.86
CA LEU A 616 -71.27 17.14 42.53
C LEU A 616 -71.24 18.69 42.40
N ASP A 617 -71.75 19.35 41.35
CA ASP A 617 -73.19 19.62 41.05
C ASP A 617 -73.32 20.47 39.73
N PRO A 618 -74.46 20.50 38.99
CA PRO A 618 -74.57 20.91 37.59
C PRO A 618 -75.02 22.37 37.39
N PHE A 619 -74.20 23.18 36.70
CA PHE A 619 -74.66 24.51 36.23
C PHE A 619 -74.03 25.00 34.91
N MET A 620 -73.36 24.12 34.15
CA MET A 620 -72.69 24.49 32.89
C MET A 620 -73.30 23.81 31.65
N ALA A 621 -74.62 23.58 31.68
CA ALA A 621 -75.40 23.08 30.54
C ALA A 621 -76.31 24.13 29.89
N LYS A 622 -76.14 25.44 30.17
CA LYS A 622 -77.06 26.48 29.66
C LYS A 622 -76.45 27.73 29.03
N PHE A 623 -75.14 27.84 28.82
CA PHE A 623 -74.57 29.13 28.39
C PHE A 623 -73.88 29.22 27.03
N ILE A 624 -73.62 28.14 26.30
CA ILE A 624 -72.95 28.27 24.99
C ILE A 624 -73.66 27.41 23.94
N LEU A 625 -74.97 27.66 23.84
CA LEU A 625 -75.88 27.27 22.76
C LEU A 625 -76.35 28.55 22.03
N ALA A 626 -75.46 29.55 21.92
CA ALA A 626 -75.76 30.85 21.35
C ALA A 626 -74.51 31.48 20.69
N ALA A 627 -73.96 30.84 19.65
CA ALA A 627 -73.04 31.50 18.69
C ALA A 627 -72.83 30.68 17.40
N TRP A 628 -73.88 30.03 16.89
CA TRP A 628 -73.92 29.45 15.55
C TRP A 628 -75.19 29.97 14.85
N SER A 629 -75.07 31.08 14.11
CA SER A 629 -75.86 31.46 12.91
C SER A 629 -75.81 32.97 12.65
N ALA A 630 -74.98 33.44 11.71
CA ALA A 630 -75.24 34.65 10.90
C ALA A 630 -74.13 34.85 9.84
N SER A 631 -74.32 34.16 8.71
CA SER A 631 -74.26 34.66 7.33
C SER A 631 -73.40 35.88 6.95
N ALA A 632 -72.50 35.61 5.99
CA ALA A 632 -72.46 36.29 4.69
C ALA A 632 -72.43 37.83 4.67
N SER A 633 -71.23 38.40 4.85
CA SER A 633 -70.88 39.72 4.27
C SER A 633 -69.38 39.90 3.98
N PHE A 634 -68.52 38.94 4.35
CA PHE A 634 -67.06 39.12 4.23
C PHE A 634 -66.42 38.53 2.95
N LEU A 635 -67.18 37.78 2.15
CA LEU A 635 -66.64 37.05 0.99
C LEU A 635 -66.64 37.83 -0.35
N MET A 636 -67.37 38.95 -0.47
CA MET A 636 -67.39 39.73 -1.72
C MET A 636 -66.29 40.81 -1.83
N VAL A 637 -65.71 41.26 -0.71
CA VAL A 637 -64.67 42.30 -0.71
C VAL A 637 -63.29 41.72 -1.04
N LEU A 638 -63.06 40.42 -0.80
CA LEU A 638 -61.80 39.76 -1.13
C LEU A 638 -61.63 39.44 -2.63
N MET A 639 -62.71 39.40 -3.41
CA MET A 639 -62.66 39.02 -4.84
C MET A 639 -62.38 40.17 -5.80
N THR A 640 -62.48 41.43 -5.36
CA THR A 640 -62.12 42.61 -6.18
C THR A 640 -60.68 43.08 -5.96
N LEU A 641 -60.08 42.77 -4.80
CA LEU A 641 -58.69 43.14 -4.49
C LEU A 641 -57.64 42.18 -5.07
N THR A 642 -58.06 41.01 -5.55
CA THR A 642 -57.16 40.04 -6.21
C THR A 642 -57.03 40.26 -7.72
N TRP A 643 -57.85 41.12 -8.33
CA TRP A 643 -57.82 41.34 -9.79
C TRP A 643 -56.89 42.49 -10.22
N PHE A 644 -56.48 43.39 -9.31
CA PHE A 644 -55.64 44.56 -9.65
C PHE A 644 -54.15 44.44 -9.29
N SER A 645 -53.72 43.34 -8.65
CA SER A 645 -52.30 43.12 -8.30
C SER A 645 -51.50 42.35 -9.35
N CYS A 646 -52.09 42.08 -10.52
CA CYS A 646 -51.39 41.64 -11.71
C CYS A 646 -51.21 42.82 -12.65
N SER A 647 -50.11 43.57 -12.49
CA SER A 647 -49.36 44.20 -13.59
C SER A 647 -48.21 45.01 -13.01
N TYR A 648 -46.99 44.61 -13.36
CA TYR A 648 -45.74 45.37 -13.23
C TYR A 648 -45.16 45.55 -11.83
N LEU A 649 -44.34 44.57 -11.41
CA LEU A 649 -42.95 44.78 -10.99
C LEU A 649 -42.20 43.44 -11.20
N LEU A 650 -41.60 43.23 -12.40
CA LEU A 650 -40.14 43.15 -12.65
C LEU A 650 -39.45 41.96 -11.93
N GLY A 651 -38.82 40.96 -12.55
CA GLY A 651 -38.20 40.78 -13.86
C GLY A 651 -36.92 39.96 -13.63
N GLY A 652 -36.81 38.75 -14.19
CA GLY A 652 -35.60 37.92 -14.05
C GLY A 652 -35.78 36.49 -14.58
N PHE A 653 -34.90 36.10 -15.50
CA PHE A 653 -34.87 34.86 -16.29
C PHE A 653 -34.69 33.57 -15.48
N GLY A 654 -35.27 32.47 -15.98
CA GLY A 654 -34.91 31.11 -15.54
C GLY A 654 -35.59 30.02 -16.39
N THR A 655 -34.80 29.21 -17.08
CA THR A 655 -35.22 28.01 -17.81
C THR A 655 -35.82 26.98 -16.85
N HIS A 656 -37.08 26.59 -17.05
CA HIS A 656 -37.79 25.63 -16.19
C HIS A 656 -37.44 24.16 -16.55
N PRO A 657 -37.16 23.29 -15.56
CA PRO A 657 -37.20 21.84 -15.72
C PRO A 657 -38.65 21.36 -15.89
N LEU A 658 -38.85 20.29 -16.66
CA LEU A 658 -40.17 19.72 -16.96
C LEU A 658 -40.94 19.37 -15.66
N PRO A 659 -42.26 19.65 -15.58
CA PRO A 659 -43.08 19.28 -14.42
C PRO A 659 -43.20 17.76 -14.27
N ALA A 660 -43.25 17.29 -13.01
CA ALA A 660 -43.36 15.87 -12.59
C ALA A 660 -44.48 15.08 -13.29
N VAL A 661 -45.53 15.76 -13.77
CA VAL A 661 -46.64 15.18 -14.56
C VAL A 661 -46.14 14.53 -15.87
N SER A 662 -45.05 15.03 -16.45
CA SER A 662 -44.46 14.45 -17.68
C SER A 662 -43.63 13.19 -17.42
N LEU A 663 -43.09 13.03 -16.21
CA LEU A 663 -42.40 11.80 -15.78
C LEU A 663 -43.41 10.69 -15.43
N GLU A 664 -44.51 11.06 -14.76
CA GLU A 664 -45.63 10.13 -14.51
C GLU A 664 -46.21 9.59 -15.82
N ALA A 665 -46.50 10.45 -16.80
CA ALA A 665 -47.02 10.01 -18.10
C ALA A 665 -46.06 9.11 -18.89
N CYS A 666 -44.74 9.30 -18.72
CA CYS A 666 -43.71 8.52 -19.41
C CYS A 666 -43.49 7.14 -18.76
N ALA A 667 -43.64 7.05 -17.44
CA ALA A 667 -43.48 5.81 -16.69
C ALA A 667 -44.78 5.00 -16.52
N TRP A 668 -45.95 5.63 -16.67
CA TRP A 668 -47.26 5.01 -16.41
C TRP A 668 -47.55 3.72 -17.19
N PRO A 669 -47.23 3.59 -18.50
CA PRO A 669 -47.46 2.34 -19.24
C PRO A 669 -46.67 1.15 -18.68
N ILE A 670 -45.51 1.42 -18.07
CA ILE A 670 -44.62 0.41 -17.46
C ILE A 670 -45.08 0.09 -16.03
N LEU A 671 -45.60 1.08 -15.30
CA LEU A 671 -46.00 0.94 -13.90
C LEU A 671 -47.44 0.46 -13.71
N GLN A 672 -48.33 0.65 -14.70
CA GLN A 672 -49.74 0.25 -14.64
C GLN A 672 -49.98 -1.22 -14.22
N PRO A 673 -49.18 -2.22 -14.67
CA PRO A 673 -49.32 -3.60 -14.22
C PRO A 673 -48.95 -3.82 -12.74
N HIS A 674 -48.18 -2.89 -12.16
CA HIS A 674 -47.69 -2.95 -10.78
C HIS A 674 -48.50 -2.10 -9.79
N VAL A 675 -49.57 -1.42 -10.25
CA VAL A 675 -50.40 -0.47 -9.47
C VAL A 675 -50.95 -1.07 -8.17
N SER A 676 -51.23 -2.38 -8.14
CA SER A 676 -51.71 -3.05 -6.91
C SER A 676 -50.74 -3.01 -5.72
N LEU A 677 -49.45 -2.69 -5.93
CA LEU A 677 -48.45 -2.46 -4.85
C LEU A 677 -48.37 -0.99 -4.39
N LEU A 678 -48.91 -0.06 -5.18
CA LEU A 678 -48.89 1.39 -4.94
C LEU A 678 -50.19 1.90 -4.27
N ASP A 679 -51.27 1.12 -4.34
CA ASP A 679 -52.62 1.43 -3.82
C ASP A 679 -52.77 1.33 -2.29
N VAL A 680 -51.73 1.62 -1.50
CA VAL A 680 -51.91 1.80 -0.05
C VAL A 680 -52.04 3.30 0.22
N PRO A 681 -53.25 3.81 0.52
CA PRO A 681 -53.44 5.23 0.77
C PRO A 681 -52.64 5.65 2.00
N PRO A 682 -51.96 6.81 1.96
CA PRO A 682 -51.30 7.33 3.14
C PRO A 682 -52.34 7.62 4.22
N ILE A 683 -52.14 7.08 5.42
CA ILE A 683 -53.05 7.28 6.56
C ILE A 683 -52.59 8.45 7.42
N GLY A 684 -53.54 9.12 8.06
CA GLY A 684 -53.25 10.19 9.00
C GLY A 684 -52.52 9.65 10.23
N ARG A 685 -51.65 10.47 10.85
CA ARG A 685 -50.95 10.08 12.09
C ARG A 685 -51.89 9.68 13.22
N SER A 686 -53.03 10.37 13.37
CA SER A 686 -54.06 10.03 14.35
C SER A 686 -54.73 8.69 14.05
N GLU A 687 -54.90 8.35 12.77
CA GLU A 687 -55.47 7.08 12.32
C GLU A 687 -54.48 5.93 12.54
N PHE A 688 -53.19 6.12 12.22
CA PHE A 688 -52.12 5.16 12.52
C PHE A 688 -52.05 4.85 14.02
N LEU A 689 -52.04 5.88 14.88
CA LEU A 689 -52.00 5.69 16.34
C LEU A 689 -53.27 5.02 16.89
N SER A 690 -54.44 5.31 16.32
CA SER A 690 -55.71 4.68 16.70
C SER A 690 -55.71 3.18 16.37
N ARG A 691 -55.20 2.82 15.18
CA ARG A 691 -55.09 1.43 14.73
C ARG A 691 -54.00 0.67 15.48
N GLU A 692 -52.85 1.32 15.76
CA GLU A 692 -51.80 0.79 16.63
C GLU A 692 -52.33 0.51 18.05
N ALA A 693 -53.13 1.41 18.63
CA ALA A 693 -53.75 1.20 19.93
C ALA A 693 -54.79 0.07 19.92
N THR A 694 -55.55 -0.05 18.83
CA THR A 694 -56.53 -1.15 18.65
C THR A 694 -55.81 -2.49 18.57
N LEU A 695 -54.72 -2.56 17.80
CA LEU A 695 -53.87 -3.74 17.68
C LEU A 695 -53.17 -4.07 19.01
N ALA A 696 -52.67 -3.06 19.73
CA ALA A 696 -52.08 -3.22 21.05
C ALA A 696 -53.05 -3.84 22.06
N ASN A 697 -54.31 -3.41 22.05
CA ASN A 697 -55.34 -3.96 22.93
C ASN A 697 -55.70 -5.40 22.54
N ALA A 698 -55.90 -5.68 21.24
CA ALA A 698 -56.19 -7.04 20.78
C ALA A 698 -55.05 -8.02 21.07
N LEU A 699 -53.79 -7.60 20.90
CA LEU A 699 -52.61 -8.41 21.21
C LEU A 699 -52.46 -8.63 22.73
N ARG A 700 -52.74 -7.60 23.54
CA ARG A 700 -52.75 -7.72 25.01
C ARG A 700 -53.81 -8.72 25.49
N ASP A 701 -55.01 -8.67 24.91
CA ASP A 701 -56.10 -9.59 25.24
C ASP A 701 -55.77 -11.03 24.79
N ALA A 702 -54.96 -11.19 23.74
CA ALA A 702 -54.42 -12.48 23.28
C ALA A 702 -53.20 -12.98 24.08
N GLY A 703 -52.76 -12.26 25.12
CA GLY A 703 -51.64 -12.67 25.98
C GLY A 703 -50.25 -12.34 25.43
N VAL A 704 -50.15 -11.35 24.53
CA VAL A 704 -48.89 -10.82 24.00
C VAL A 704 -48.46 -9.60 24.83
N ASP A 705 -47.25 -9.63 25.38
CA ASP A 705 -46.75 -8.61 26.31
C ASP A 705 -46.13 -7.38 25.64
N ALA A 706 -45.59 -7.51 24.42
CA ALA A 706 -45.07 -6.39 23.64
C ALA A 706 -45.16 -6.64 22.13
N PHE A 707 -45.32 -5.58 21.33
CA PHE A 707 -45.16 -5.65 19.88
C PHE A 707 -44.39 -4.41 19.37
N VAL A 708 -43.72 -4.55 18.24
CA VAL A 708 -43.08 -3.45 17.51
C VAL A 708 -43.83 -3.26 16.20
N ALA A 709 -44.42 -2.08 16.02
CA ALA A 709 -44.99 -1.62 14.76
C ALA A 709 -44.34 -0.28 14.39
N GLY A 710 -43.57 -0.26 13.30
CA GLY A 710 -42.93 0.97 12.81
C GLY A 710 -43.77 1.61 11.69
N PRO A 711 -43.90 2.95 11.65
CA PRO A 711 -44.49 3.62 10.50
C PRO A 711 -43.59 3.47 9.26
N SER A 712 -44.15 3.06 8.12
CA SER A 712 -43.41 2.95 6.85
C SER A 712 -43.75 4.09 5.88
N ALA A 713 -42.84 4.42 4.96
CA ALA A 713 -43.09 5.42 3.92
C ALA A 713 -44.17 4.98 2.95
N SER A 714 -44.93 5.96 2.45
CA SER A 714 -45.73 5.77 1.25
C SER A 714 -44.85 5.29 0.10
N THR A 715 -45.35 4.34 -0.68
CA THR A 715 -44.57 3.72 -1.75
C THR A 715 -44.07 4.71 -2.79
N ALA A 716 -44.77 5.84 -2.97
CA ALA A 716 -44.34 6.93 -3.85
C ALA A 716 -43.05 7.63 -3.38
N TYR A 717 -42.77 7.68 -2.06
CA TYR A 717 -41.49 8.16 -1.54
C TYR A 717 -40.37 7.13 -1.78
N TYR A 718 -40.64 5.83 -1.59
CA TYR A 718 -39.66 4.77 -1.86
C TYR A 718 -39.32 4.57 -3.34
N ALA A 719 -40.28 4.83 -4.23
CA ALA A 719 -40.08 4.78 -5.67
C ALA A 719 -39.49 6.08 -6.24
N ASP A 720 -39.10 7.03 -5.38
CA ASP A 720 -38.53 8.34 -5.74
C ASP A 720 -39.43 9.21 -6.63
N ILE A 721 -40.75 8.97 -6.55
CA ILE A 721 -41.77 9.71 -7.30
C ILE A 721 -42.10 11.03 -6.59
N THR A 722 -41.93 11.09 -5.25
CA THR A 722 -42.14 12.31 -4.46
C THR A 722 -41.06 12.46 -3.39
N SER A 723 -40.57 13.68 -3.19
CA SER A 723 -39.61 14.03 -2.14
C SER A 723 -40.24 14.18 -0.74
N SER A 724 -41.58 14.15 -0.64
CA SER A 724 -42.31 14.25 0.63
C SER A 724 -42.80 12.88 1.10
N PHE A 725 -42.44 12.50 2.33
CA PHE A 725 -42.86 11.24 2.93
C PHE A 725 -44.27 11.37 3.55
N LYS A 726 -45.12 10.35 3.37
CA LYS A 726 -46.39 10.18 4.12
C LYS A 726 -46.43 8.79 4.78
N LEU A 727 -47.17 8.65 5.88
CA LEU A 727 -47.31 7.40 6.63
C LEU A 727 -48.18 6.40 5.86
N SER A 728 -47.72 5.17 5.66
CA SER A 728 -48.47 4.08 5.02
C SER A 728 -48.51 2.85 5.93
N GLU A 729 -49.65 2.17 5.98
CA GLU A 729 -49.81 0.91 6.70
C GLU A 729 -49.21 -0.24 5.88
N ARG A 730 -47.92 -0.50 6.09
CA ARG A 730 -47.33 -1.82 5.81
C ARG A 730 -46.84 -2.38 7.14
N PRO A 731 -47.41 -3.48 7.66
CA PRO A 731 -47.01 -3.98 8.96
C PRO A 731 -45.67 -4.71 8.85
N PHE A 732 -44.63 -4.14 9.44
CA PHE A 732 -43.64 -4.95 10.13
C PHE A 732 -44.18 -5.10 11.55
N LEU A 733 -44.96 -6.16 11.77
CA LEU A 733 -45.53 -6.45 13.08
C LEU A 733 -44.70 -7.57 13.71
N MET A 734 -43.87 -7.23 14.68
CA MET A 734 -43.12 -8.18 15.50
C MET A 734 -43.82 -8.30 16.86
N ILE A 735 -44.32 -9.48 17.18
CA ILE A 735 -45.04 -9.83 18.41
C ILE A 735 -44.04 -10.51 19.33
N ILE A 736 -43.90 -10.08 20.59
CA ILE A 736 -43.03 -10.69 21.60
C ILE A 736 -43.88 -11.15 22.78
N ASP A 737 -43.81 -12.43 23.12
CA ASP A 737 -44.53 -12.99 24.27
C ASP A 737 -43.71 -12.95 25.58
N LYS A 738 -44.36 -13.23 26.71
CA LYS A 738 -43.77 -13.27 28.08
C LYS A 738 -42.57 -14.18 28.25
N GLU A 739 -42.36 -15.17 27.38
CA GLU A 739 -41.16 -16.03 27.39
C GLU A 739 -40.03 -15.47 26.51
N GLY A 740 -40.23 -14.28 25.93
CA GLY A 740 -39.27 -13.59 25.10
C GLY A 740 -39.17 -14.16 23.69
N ARG A 741 -40.17 -14.92 23.21
CA ARG A 741 -40.24 -15.44 21.83
C ARG A 741 -40.84 -14.35 20.95
N PHE A 742 -40.35 -14.23 19.71
CA PHE A 742 -40.90 -13.28 18.76
C PHE A 742 -41.46 -13.93 17.50
N SER A 743 -42.58 -13.40 16.99
CA SER A 743 -43.24 -13.80 15.75
C SER A 743 -43.37 -12.59 14.83
N TYR A 744 -43.22 -12.79 13.51
CA TYR A 744 -43.51 -11.75 12.52
C TYR A 744 -44.41 -12.30 11.40
N LEU A 745 -45.32 -11.45 10.94
CA LEU A 745 -46.26 -11.78 9.85
C LEU A 745 -45.62 -11.45 8.50
N CYS A 746 -45.43 -12.46 7.65
CA CYS A 746 -45.03 -12.26 6.26
C CYS A 746 -46.00 -12.96 5.29
N ARG A 747 -46.04 -12.50 4.04
CA ARG A 747 -46.95 -13.01 3.02
C ARG A 747 -46.33 -14.23 2.35
N GLY A 748 -46.86 -15.42 2.61
CA GLY A 748 -46.45 -16.65 1.93
C GLY A 748 -47.14 -16.85 0.57
N SER A 749 -46.44 -17.46 -0.38
CA SER A 749 -46.99 -17.97 -1.63
C SER A 749 -46.68 -19.46 -1.77
N LYS A 750 -47.70 -20.33 -1.89
CA LYS A 750 -47.49 -21.67 -2.43
C LYS A 750 -47.44 -21.60 -3.97
N PRO A 751 -46.57 -22.37 -4.65
CA PRO A 751 -46.61 -22.49 -6.10
C PRO A 751 -47.95 -23.12 -6.53
N GLY A 752 -48.73 -22.43 -7.38
CA GLY A 752 -49.90 -22.99 -8.07
C GLY A 752 -51.31 -22.56 -7.60
N ALA A 753 -51.47 -21.73 -6.57
CA ALA A 753 -52.81 -21.26 -6.16
C ALA A 753 -53.28 -20.02 -6.93
N SER A 754 -54.57 -19.94 -7.27
CA SER A 754 -55.14 -18.81 -8.03
C SER A 754 -55.09 -17.47 -7.27
N PRO A 755 -55.08 -16.31 -7.96
CA PRO A 755 -54.90 -15.00 -7.34
C PRO A 755 -55.94 -14.61 -6.28
N ALA A 756 -57.11 -15.27 -6.24
CA ALA A 756 -58.22 -14.92 -5.38
C ALA A 756 -58.21 -15.58 -3.98
N SER A 757 -57.30 -16.52 -3.70
CA SER A 757 -57.16 -17.14 -2.37
C SER A 757 -55.80 -16.84 -1.76
N ARG A 758 -55.67 -15.71 -1.06
CA ARG A 758 -54.47 -15.33 -0.29
C ARG A 758 -54.80 -15.34 1.20
N TRP A 759 -54.09 -16.16 1.98
CA TRP A 759 -54.19 -16.20 3.44
C TRP A 759 -52.89 -15.76 4.10
N TRP A 760 -52.98 -15.21 5.31
CA TRP A 760 -51.84 -14.86 6.17
C TRP A 760 -51.43 -16.08 6.99
N THR A 761 -50.13 -16.34 7.16
CA THR A 761 -49.62 -17.42 8.00
C THR A 761 -48.69 -16.87 9.09
N GLU A 762 -48.80 -17.43 10.30
CA GLU A 762 -48.01 -17.06 11.47
C GLU A 762 -46.76 -17.94 11.53
N THR A 763 -45.57 -17.33 11.42
CA THR A 763 -44.29 -18.02 11.60
C THR A 763 -43.76 -17.75 13.01
N THR A 764 -43.75 -18.77 13.87
CA THR A 764 -43.16 -18.71 15.21
C THR A 764 -41.67 -19.09 15.15
N ALA A 765 -40.77 -18.15 15.47
CA ALA A 765 -39.37 -18.46 15.72
C ALA A 765 -39.18 -18.68 17.24
N ARG A 766 -38.81 -19.89 17.66
CA ARG A 766 -38.45 -20.14 19.07
C ARG A 766 -37.01 -19.69 19.32
N GLY A 767 -36.85 -18.48 19.83
CA GLY A 767 -35.63 -18.01 20.51
C GLY A 767 -36.02 -17.15 21.70
N SER A 768 -35.58 -17.49 22.91
CA SER A 768 -35.87 -16.73 24.13
C SER A 768 -34.93 -15.53 24.28
N LEU A 769 -35.48 -14.34 24.46
CA LEU A 769 -34.78 -13.17 24.98
C LEU A 769 -34.46 -13.33 26.48
N SER A 770 -33.33 -13.97 26.83
CA SER A 770 -32.76 -13.88 28.18
C SER A 770 -31.39 -13.21 28.12
N GLY A 771 -31.39 -11.88 28.29
CA GLY A 771 -30.15 -11.09 28.35
C GLY A 771 -30.30 -9.60 28.64
N ALA A 772 -31.53 -9.06 28.75
CA ALA A 772 -31.74 -7.66 29.12
C ALA A 772 -32.70 -7.54 30.31
N ARG A 773 -32.16 -7.47 31.53
CA ARG A 773 -32.92 -6.89 32.65
C ARG A 773 -32.62 -5.39 32.73
N MET A 774 -33.61 -4.60 32.33
CA MET A 774 -33.75 -3.22 32.78
C MET A 774 -34.02 -3.20 34.29
N SER A 775 -33.30 -2.35 35.04
CA SER A 775 -33.86 -1.77 36.27
C SER A 775 -33.61 -0.26 36.31
N ARG A 776 -34.63 0.46 36.76
CA ARG A 776 -34.77 1.92 36.77
C ARG A 776 -34.28 2.53 38.10
N ARG A 777 -33.67 3.72 37.99
CA ARG A 777 -33.44 4.82 38.97
C ARG A 777 -33.97 4.69 40.42
N THR A 778 -33.15 5.12 41.38
CA THR A 778 -33.54 5.96 42.56
C THR A 778 -32.36 6.75 43.16
N ARG A 779 -32.69 7.78 43.96
CA ARG A 779 -31.89 8.93 44.45
C ARG A 779 -31.20 8.70 45.80
N SER A 780 -30.14 9.49 46.04
CA SER A 780 -29.57 10.07 47.28
C SER A 780 -30.01 9.57 48.68
N TRP A 781 -29.05 9.34 49.60
CA TRP A 781 -28.83 10.16 50.81
C TRP A 781 -27.54 9.82 51.58
N ALA A 782 -27.12 10.82 52.35
CA ALA A 782 -25.93 11.11 53.16
C ALA A 782 -25.35 10.08 54.17
N GLY A 783 -24.09 10.37 54.58
CA GLY A 783 -23.49 10.11 55.90
C GLY A 783 -22.36 9.07 55.87
N ASP A 784 -21.18 9.25 56.45
CA ASP A 784 -20.60 10.35 57.22
C ASP A 784 -19.08 10.05 57.41
N GLY A 785 -18.28 11.08 57.70
CA GLY A 785 -17.03 10.93 58.46
C GLY A 785 -15.68 11.11 57.75
N GLY A 786 -15.07 12.29 57.91
CA GLY A 786 -13.63 12.40 58.19
C GLY A 786 -12.76 13.22 57.23
N ALA A 787 -12.72 14.53 57.41
CA ALA A 787 -11.75 15.46 56.80
C ALA A 787 -10.41 15.49 57.59
N PRO A 788 -9.49 16.47 57.39
CA PRO A 788 -8.43 16.53 56.38
C PRO A 788 -7.03 16.78 57.00
N ARG A 789 -5.90 16.69 56.24
CA ARG A 789 -4.73 17.63 56.34
C ARG A 789 -3.48 17.26 55.50
N ARG A 790 -3.12 18.24 54.66
CA ARG A 790 -1.80 18.85 54.35
C ARG A 790 -0.45 18.16 54.69
N ARG A 791 0.43 18.23 53.67
CA ARG A 791 1.86 18.66 53.62
C ARG A 791 3.00 17.64 53.73
N ARG A 792 3.72 17.56 52.59
CA ARG A 792 5.18 17.68 52.36
C ARG A 792 6.19 16.57 52.79
N ARG A 793 6.94 16.15 51.77
CA ARG A 793 8.39 15.84 51.67
C ARG A 793 8.90 14.50 52.26
N GLY A 794 9.45 13.66 51.37
CA GLY A 794 10.50 12.69 51.72
C GLY A 794 10.73 11.60 50.66
N ARG A 795 11.82 11.73 49.89
CA ARG A 795 12.67 10.72 49.20
C ARG A 795 12.05 9.42 48.62
N PRO A 796 12.46 8.97 47.40
CA PRO A 796 12.40 7.56 47.04
C PRO A 796 13.79 6.91 46.98
N HIS A 797 13.97 5.80 47.70
CA HIS A 797 14.95 4.75 47.34
C HIS A 797 14.42 3.34 47.70
N VAL A 798 14.03 2.64 46.63
CA VAL A 798 14.20 1.22 46.22
C VAL A 798 13.82 0.03 47.15
N ARG A 799 13.08 -0.92 46.53
CA ARG A 799 12.96 -2.40 46.66
C ARG A 799 11.58 -2.87 47.12
N GLY A 800 10.87 -3.80 46.49
CA GLY A 800 11.04 -4.61 45.28
C GLY A 800 9.70 -5.35 45.06
N GLY A 801 9.35 -5.63 43.80
CA GLY A 801 8.15 -6.39 43.45
C GLY A 801 8.51 -7.68 42.71
N PRO A 802 7.79 -8.78 42.93
CA PRO A 802 7.73 -9.89 41.98
C PRO A 802 6.57 -9.64 41.00
N GLY A 803 6.85 -9.83 39.71
CA GLY A 803 5.86 -9.70 38.65
C GLY A 803 4.91 -10.89 38.53
N VAL A 804 3.74 -10.63 37.95
CA VAL A 804 3.15 -11.46 36.90
C VAL A 804 2.62 -10.51 35.83
N ALA A 805 3.06 -10.74 34.60
CA ALA A 805 2.59 -10.05 33.41
C ALA A 805 1.13 -10.42 33.13
N VAL A 806 0.27 -9.42 32.97
CA VAL A 806 -0.98 -9.59 32.23
C VAL A 806 -0.67 -9.15 30.80
N ARG A 807 -0.58 -10.12 29.89
CA ARG A 807 -0.71 -9.86 28.46
C ARG A 807 -2.07 -9.20 28.24
N GLU A 808 -2.08 -7.98 27.71
CA GLU A 808 -3.24 -7.54 26.92
C GLU A 808 -3.26 -8.40 25.66
N ASP A 809 -3.91 -9.57 25.76
CA ASP A 809 -4.51 -10.17 24.58
C ASP A 809 -5.52 -9.16 24.07
N ARG A 810 -5.17 -8.50 22.96
CA ARG A 810 -6.15 -7.83 22.12
C ARG A 810 -7.15 -8.92 21.70
N CYS A 811 -8.23 -9.08 22.47
CA CYS A 811 -9.45 -9.72 21.99
C CYS A 811 -9.87 -8.96 20.73
N ARG A 812 -9.45 -9.47 19.57
CA ARG A 812 -10.15 -9.27 18.31
C ARG A 812 -11.55 -9.81 18.58
N ASP A 813 -12.53 -8.93 18.73
CA ASP A 813 -13.93 -9.30 18.62
C ASP A 813 -14.12 -9.84 17.19
N ARG A 814 -13.88 -11.14 17.01
CA ARG A 814 -14.10 -11.83 15.75
C ARG A 814 -15.60 -11.78 15.52
N HIS A 815 -16.04 -11.01 14.51
CA HIS A 815 -17.42 -11.03 14.04
C HIS A 815 -17.60 -12.23 13.07
N PRO A 816 -18.12 -13.39 13.52
CA PRO A 816 -18.35 -14.55 12.64
C PRO A 816 -19.31 -14.25 11.48
N GLU A 817 -20.06 -13.16 11.57
CA GLU A 817 -21.00 -12.70 10.53
C GLU A 817 -20.30 -12.34 9.21
N GLY A 818 -19.12 -11.70 9.26
CA GLY A 818 -18.39 -11.30 8.05
C GLY A 818 -17.97 -12.49 7.18
N HIS A 819 -17.48 -13.55 7.83
CA HIS A 819 -17.13 -14.83 7.20
C HIS A 819 -18.35 -15.54 6.60
N GLN A 820 -19.46 -15.62 7.34
CA GLN A 820 -20.71 -16.24 6.85
C GLN A 820 -21.28 -15.51 5.63
N LEU A 821 -21.19 -14.18 5.61
CA LEU A 821 -21.58 -13.34 4.48
C LEU A 821 -20.71 -13.58 3.24
N LEU A 822 -19.39 -13.66 3.38
CA LEU A 822 -18.47 -13.98 2.28
C LEU A 822 -18.81 -15.35 1.64
N HIS A 823 -19.02 -16.38 2.46
CA HIS A 823 -19.38 -17.72 1.94
C HIS A 823 -20.79 -17.80 1.34
N ALA A 824 -21.77 -17.07 1.87
CA ALA A 824 -23.11 -17.00 1.27
C ALA A 824 -23.06 -16.35 -0.11
N ARG A 825 -22.16 -15.38 -0.29
CA ARG A 825 -21.97 -14.62 -1.52
C ARG A 825 -21.14 -15.34 -2.59
N ALA A 826 -20.28 -16.28 -2.20
CA ALA A 826 -19.49 -17.12 -3.12
C ALA A 826 -20.29 -18.26 -3.78
N ARG A 827 -21.47 -18.61 -3.25
CA ARG A 827 -22.31 -19.73 -3.71
C ARG A 827 -22.75 -19.70 -5.19
N PRO A 828 -23.06 -18.54 -5.81
CA PRO A 828 -23.47 -18.50 -7.21
C PRO A 828 -22.33 -18.72 -8.20
N LEU A 829 -21.05 -18.72 -7.77
CA LEU A 829 -19.91 -18.96 -8.65
C LEU A 829 -19.95 -20.34 -9.30
N ALA A 830 -20.35 -21.38 -8.54
CA ALA A 830 -20.52 -22.73 -9.07
C ALA A 830 -21.61 -22.84 -10.15
N ALA A 831 -22.58 -21.92 -10.16
CA ALA A 831 -23.62 -21.86 -11.18
C ALA A 831 -23.20 -21.03 -12.42
N GLU A 832 -22.17 -20.19 -12.32
CA GLU A 832 -21.64 -19.39 -13.43
C GLU A 832 -20.56 -20.16 -14.24
N VAL A 833 -19.94 -21.21 -13.67
CA VAL A 833 -19.00 -22.12 -14.36
C VAL A 833 -19.78 -23.23 -15.06
N HIS A 834 -20.34 -22.95 -16.24
CA HIS A 834 -21.38 -23.81 -16.82
C HIS A 834 -21.07 -24.46 -18.17
N GLN A 835 -19.89 -24.30 -18.77
CA GLN A 835 -19.63 -24.88 -20.10
C GLN A 835 -18.19 -25.38 -20.28
N ALA A 836 -18.04 -26.65 -20.68
CA ALA A 836 -16.82 -27.18 -21.29
C ALA A 836 -16.39 -26.29 -22.46
N GLY A 837 -15.10 -25.98 -22.55
CA GLY A 837 -14.57 -24.98 -23.48
C GLY A 837 -14.33 -23.58 -22.88
N SER A 838 -14.62 -23.37 -21.59
CA SER A 838 -14.23 -22.14 -20.88
C SER A 838 -12.71 -22.14 -20.62
N ASP A 839 -12.05 -21.01 -20.87
CA ASP A 839 -10.66 -20.80 -20.44
C ASP A 839 -10.60 -20.42 -18.94
N GLU A 840 -9.46 -20.69 -18.30
CA GLU A 840 -9.24 -20.39 -16.87
C GLU A 840 -9.47 -18.90 -16.58
N GLU A 841 -9.07 -18.02 -17.50
CA GLU A 841 -9.21 -16.57 -17.39
C GLU A 841 -10.67 -16.12 -17.33
N ALA A 842 -11.57 -16.74 -18.10
CA ALA A 842 -13.00 -16.46 -18.06
C ALA A 842 -13.61 -16.84 -16.71
N VAL A 843 -13.19 -17.97 -16.12
CA VAL A 843 -13.65 -18.41 -14.80
C VAL A 843 -13.15 -17.47 -13.70
N ILE A 844 -11.88 -17.04 -13.78
CA ILE A 844 -11.31 -16.02 -12.89
C ILE A 844 -12.08 -14.69 -13.01
N ALA A 845 -12.37 -14.25 -14.23
CA ALA A 845 -13.10 -13.01 -14.48
C ALA A 845 -14.55 -13.06 -13.97
N ALA A 846 -15.22 -14.21 -14.11
CA ALA A 846 -16.55 -14.45 -13.54
C ALA A 846 -16.52 -14.37 -12.00
N GLY A 847 -15.52 -15.02 -11.37
CA GLY A 847 -15.27 -14.93 -9.93
C GLY A 847 -15.07 -13.50 -9.43
N HIS A 848 -14.24 -12.72 -10.12
CA HIS A 848 -14.03 -11.29 -9.82
C HIS A 848 -15.34 -10.50 -9.86
N SER A 849 -16.11 -10.71 -10.93
CA SER A 849 -17.36 -9.98 -11.15
C SER A 849 -18.40 -10.32 -10.07
N LEU A 850 -18.50 -11.59 -9.69
CA LEU A 850 -19.44 -12.06 -8.68
C LEU A 850 -19.12 -11.53 -7.28
N PHE A 851 -17.87 -11.58 -6.83
CA PHE A 851 -17.48 -11.03 -5.52
C PHE A 851 -17.63 -9.51 -5.46
N THR A 852 -17.35 -8.83 -6.58
CA THR A 852 -17.58 -7.38 -6.73
C THR A 852 -19.07 -7.05 -6.63
N ARG A 853 -19.93 -7.75 -7.38
CA ARG A 853 -21.41 -7.60 -7.30
C ARG A 853 -21.94 -7.90 -5.90
N ALA A 854 -21.31 -8.86 -5.23
CA ALA A 854 -21.67 -9.23 -3.89
C ALA A 854 -21.12 -8.28 -2.81
N GLY A 855 -20.39 -7.21 -3.16
CA GLY A 855 -19.95 -6.21 -2.19
C GLY A 855 -18.83 -6.68 -1.24
N ALA A 856 -18.05 -7.69 -1.64
CA ALA A 856 -16.75 -7.96 -1.03
C ALA A 856 -15.71 -6.98 -1.62
N GLY A 857 -14.87 -6.37 -0.79
CA GLY A 857 -14.00 -5.25 -1.19
C GLY A 857 -12.80 -5.65 -2.06
N ALA A 858 -12.00 -4.66 -2.50
CA ALA A 858 -10.77 -4.91 -3.26
C ALA A 858 -9.71 -5.62 -2.40
N GLY A 859 -9.25 -6.79 -2.86
CA GLY A 859 -8.27 -7.64 -2.15
C GLY A 859 -8.36 -9.12 -2.56
N PHE A 860 -8.85 -9.38 -3.77
CA PHE A 860 -9.28 -10.68 -4.24
C PHE A 860 -8.15 -11.43 -4.95
N TRP A 861 -8.00 -12.72 -4.66
CA TRP A 861 -7.20 -13.64 -5.46
C TRP A 861 -8.05 -14.89 -5.77
N SER A 862 -7.84 -15.48 -6.94
CA SER A 862 -8.44 -16.75 -7.32
C SER A 862 -7.39 -17.59 -8.03
N ILE A 863 -7.34 -18.85 -7.65
CA ILE A 863 -6.65 -19.92 -8.37
C ILE A 863 -7.77 -20.78 -8.97
N VAL A 864 -7.73 -20.97 -10.29
CA VAL A 864 -8.64 -21.88 -11.00
C VAL A 864 -7.76 -22.90 -11.69
N LEU A 865 -8.00 -24.18 -11.44
CA LEU A 865 -7.22 -25.29 -11.98
C LEU A 865 -8.16 -26.34 -12.56
N PHE A 866 -7.84 -26.85 -13.75
CA PHE A 866 -8.61 -27.91 -14.40
C PHE A 866 -7.83 -29.22 -14.39
N GLY A 867 -8.49 -30.32 -14.00
CA GLY A 867 -7.93 -31.68 -14.07
C GLY A 867 -6.59 -31.81 -13.35
N ASP A 868 -5.56 -32.27 -14.09
CA ASP A 868 -4.20 -32.52 -13.60
C ASP A 868 -3.50 -31.31 -12.97
N GLN A 869 -3.87 -30.09 -13.37
CA GLN A 869 -3.29 -28.87 -12.82
C GLN A 869 -3.56 -28.69 -11.33
N ALA A 870 -4.63 -29.30 -10.85
CA ALA A 870 -5.02 -29.22 -9.46
C ALA A 870 -3.91 -29.86 -8.57
N ALA A 871 -3.14 -30.84 -9.06
CA ALA A 871 -2.05 -31.43 -8.27
C ALA A 871 -0.91 -30.47 -7.87
N TYR A 872 -0.89 -29.21 -8.33
CA TYR A 872 0.11 -28.20 -7.96
C TYR A 872 -0.38 -27.27 -6.82
N PRO A 873 0.23 -27.33 -5.61
CA PRO A 873 -0.29 -26.69 -4.39
C PRO A 873 -0.37 -25.16 -4.39
N HIS A 874 0.17 -24.50 -5.43
CA HIS A 874 0.19 -23.03 -5.58
C HIS A 874 -0.13 -22.58 -7.01
N GLY A 875 -0.84 -23.43 -7.78
CA GLY A 875 -1.29 -23.14 -9.13
C GLY A 875 -0.48 -23.83 -10.23
N GLY A 876 -1.16 -24.10 -11.34
CA GLY A 876 -0.63 -24.73 -12.55
C GLY A 876 -0.28 -23.73 -13.67
N LYS A 877 -0.20 -24.21 -14.91
CA LYS A 877 0.13 -23.38 -16.08
C LYS A 877 -1.13 -22.68 -16.60
N PHE A 878 -1.11 -21.35 -16.63
CA PHE A 878 -2.23 -20.57 -17.21
C PHE A 878 -2.51 -20.92 -18.67
N GLY A 879 -3.77 -20.82 -19.06
CA GLY A 879 -4.25 -20.91 -20.43
C GLY A 879 -4.76 -22.31 -20.81
N LYS A 880 -5.11 -23.14 -19.81
CA LYS A 880 -5.82 -24.40 -20.06
C LYS A 880 -7.29 -24.11 -20.35
N THR A 881 -7.87 -24.93 -21.22
CA THR A 881 -9.31 -24.90 -21.50
C THR A 881 -9.95 -26.12 -20.85
N LEU A 882 -11.09 -25.92 -20.18
CA LEU A 882 -11.78 -26.97 -19.46
C LEU A 882 -12.30 -28.06 -20.39
N GLU A 883 -11.82 -29.29 -20.21
CA GLU A 883 -12.30 -30.46 -20.95
C GLU A 883 -13.57 -31.07 -20.32
N ALA A 884 -14.32 -31.85 -21.09
CA ALA A 884 -15.61 -32.42 -20.68
C ALA A 884 -15.50 -33.54 -19.61
N SER A 885 -14.29 -33.95 -19.25
CA SER A 885 -14.02 -35.03 -18.29
C SER A 885 -13.15 -34.58 -17.12
N GLU A 886 -13.11 -33.29 -16.83
CA GLU A 886 -12.25 -32.71 -15.80
C GLU A 886 -13.04 -32.06 -14.67
N PHE A 887 -12.52 -32.18 -13.45
CA PHE A 887 -12.93 -31.34 -12.33
C PHE A 887 -12.33 -29.94 -12.46
N VAL A 888 -13.07 -28.96 -11.96
CA VAL A 888 -12.62 -27.57 -11.79
C VAL A 888 -12.36 -27.33 -10.31
N LEU A 889 -11.12 -27.03 -9.94
CA LEU A 889 -10.77 -26.54 -8.62
C LEU A 889 -10.70 -25.01 -8.63
N ILE A 890 -11.38 -24.38 -7.70
CA ILE A 890 -11.41 -22.92 -7.51
C ILE A 890 -11.04 -22.62 -6.07
N ASP A 891 -9.88 -22.02 -5.86
CA ASP A 891 -9.44 -21.51 -4.56
C ASP A 891 -9.49 -19.98 -4.57
N ILE A 892 -10.33 -19.39 -3.72
CA ILE A 892 -10.74 -18.00 -3.86
C ILE A 892 -10.80 -17.28 -2.52
N GLY A 893 -10.08 -16.15 -2.42
CA GLY A 893 -9.94 -15.35 -1.20
C GLY A 893 -10.45 -13.93 -1.34
N SER A 894 -11.04 -13.37 -0.28
CA SER A 894 -11.45 -11.97 -0.24
C SER A 894 -11.49 -11.41 1.19
N THR A 895 -11.50 -10.07 1.28
CA THR A 895 -11.67 -9.34 2.55
C THR A 895 -13.03 -8.64 2.62
N LEU A 896 -13.73 -8.73 3.75
CA LEU A 896 -14.94 -7.96 4.04
C LEU A 896 -14.81 -7.33 5.43
N HIS A 897 -14.90 -6.00 5.51
CA HIS A 897 -14.74 -5.23 6.75
C HIS A 897 -13.43 -5.52 7.53
N GLY A 898 -12.34 -5.81 6.81
CA GLY A 898 -11.03 -6.14 7.40
C GLY A 898 -10.88 -7.60 7.83
N TYR A 899 -11.91 -8.44 7.70
CA TYR A 899 -11.84 -9.87 7.91
C TYR A 899 -11.48 -10.58 6.59
N CYS A 900 -10.36 -11.30 6.57
CA CYS A 900 -9.93 -12.08 5.41
C CYS A 900 -10.45 -13.51 5.53
N SER A 901 -11.00 -14.03 4.44
CA SER A 901 -11.44 -15.42 4.32
C SER A 901 -11.18 -15.90 2.91
N ASP A 902 -10.79 -17.15 2.80
CA ASP A 902 -10.66 -17.91 1.58
C ASP A 902 -11.53 -19.15 1.62
N VAL A 903 -11.70 -19.74 0.44
CA VAL A 903 -12.54 -20.89 0.25
C VAL A 903 -12.13 -21.65 -0.99
N THR A 904 -11.96 -22.96 -0.87
CA THR A 904 -11.76 -23.80 -2.06
C THR A 904 -12.99 -24.63 -2.42
N ARG A 905 -13.25 -24.79 -3.71
CA ARG A 905 -14.32 -25.60 -4.29
C ARG A 905 -13.80 -26.47 -5.40
N THR A 906 -14.17 -27.74 -5.39
CA THR A 906 -14.06 -28.62 -6.54
C THR A 906 -15.44 -28.80 -7.15
N ILE A 907 -15.56 -28.58 -8.46
CA ILE A 907 -16.81 -28.55 -9.21
C ILE A 907 -16.68 -29.54 -10.36
N LEU A 908 -17.68 -30.40 -10.55
CA LEU A 908 -17.88 -31.14 -11.78
C LEU A 908 -18.88 -30.36 -12.65
N PRO A 909 -18.49 -29.86 -13.84
CA PRO A 909 -19.40 -29.11 -14.70
C PRO A 909 -20.62 -29.94 -15.13
N ASP A 910 -21.75 -29.28 -15.33
CA ASP A 910 -22.97 -29.96 -15.78
C ASP A 910 -22.77 -30.62 -17.15
N GLY A 911 -23.07 -31.92 -17.24
CA GLY A 911 -22.87 -32.73 -18.45
C GLY A 911 -21.45 -33.31 -18.61
N ALA A 912 -20.53 -33.02 -17.69
CA ALA A 912 -19.22 -33.67 -17.65
C ALA A 912 -19.29 -35.09 -17.06
N SER A 913 -18.43 -35.98 -17.53
CA SER A 913 -18.27 -37.33 -16.97
C SER A 913 -16.81 -37.58 -16.62
N VAL A 914 -16.51 -37.84 -15.35
CA VAL A 914 -15.16 -38.17 -14.85
C VAL A 914 -14.96 -39.68 -14.78
N SER A 915 -13.71 -40.14 -14.81
CA SER A 915 -13.38 -41.55 -14.63
C SER A 915 -13.70 -42.02 -13.21
N GLU A 916 -13.92 -43.33 -13.06
CA GLU A 916 -14.14 -43.98 -11.75
C GLU A 916 -12.93 -43.73 -10.81
N GLU A 917 -11.72 -43.71 -11.36
CA GLU A 917 -10.49 -43.41 -10.62
C GLU A 917 -10.48 -41.99 -10.03
N LEU A 918 -10.84 -40.98 -10.83
CA LEU A 918 -10.94 -39.59 -10.37
C LEU A 918 -12.04 -39.42 -9.32
N MET A 919 -13.14 -40.17 -9.48
CA MET A 919 -14.21 -40.19 -8.49
C MET A 919 -13.76 -40.84 -7.17
N ASN A 920 -12.97 -41.93 -7.23
CA ASN A 920 -12.42 -42.56 -6.03
C ASN A 920 -11.44 -41.63 -5.28
N ILE A 921 -10.63 -40.86 -6.00
CA ILE A 921 -9.76 -39.82 -5.41
C ILE A 921 -10.61 -38.73 -4.74
N TRP A 922 -11.71 -38.32 -5.39
CA TRP A 922 -12.66 -37.36 -4.83
C TRP A 922 -13.25 -37.85 -3.52
N GLU A 923 -13.70 -39.10 -3.50
CA GLU A 923 -14.31 -39.75 -2.34
C GLU A 923 -13.31 -39.87 -1.19
N ALA A 924 -12.04 -40.20 -1.46
CA ALA A 924 -10.99 -40.28 -0.45
C ALA A 924 -10.71 -38.92 0.21
N VAL A 925 -10.60 -37.84 -0.57
CA VAL A 925 -10.39 -36.49 -0.03
C VAL A 925 -11.64 -35.98 0.71
N HIS A 926 -12.83 -36.28 0.20
CA HIS A 926 -14.09 -35.96 0.86
C HIS A 926 -14.19 -36.67 2.22
N ALA A 927 -13.87 -37.97 2.29
CA ALA A 927 -13.83 -38.72 3.53
C ALA A 927 -12.80 -38.18 4.53
N ALA A 928 -11.62 -37.78 4.06
CA ALA A 928 -10.59 -37.11 4.87
C ALA A 928 -11.08 -35.78 5.46
N GLN A 929 -11.86 -35.03 4.69
CA GLN A 929 -12.44 -33.77 5.14
C GLN A 929 -13.50 -34.01 6.23
N ASP A 930 -14.40 -34.98 6.03
CA ASP A 930 -15.38 -35.39 7.02
C ASP A 930 -14.71 -35.87 8.31
N ALA A 931 -13.64 -36.65 8.20
CA ALA A 931 -12.84 -37.10 9.34
C ALA A 931 -12.23 -35.90 10.10
N GLY A 932 -11.67 -34.91 9.39
CA GLY A 932 -11.20 -33.65 9.98
C GLY A 932 -12.31 -32.92 10.75
N PHE A 933 -13.48 -32.72 10.15
CA PHE A 933 -14.61 -32.06 10.83
C PHE A 933 -15.09 -32.81 12.06
N SER A 934 -15.15 -34.14 11.98
CA SER A 934 -15.55 -34.99 13.09
C SER A 934 -14.61 -34.89 14.29
N ARG A 935 -13.37 -34.38 14.10
CA ARG A 935 -12.36 -34.22 15.14
C ARG A 935 -12.20 -32.77 15.63
N MET A 936 -12.77 -31.77 14.95
CA MET A 936 -12.66 -30.35 15.29
C MET A 936 -13.51 -29.94 16.52
N HIS A 937 -13.11 -30.42 17.70
CA HIS A 937 -13.75 -30.11 18.98
C HIS A 937 -12.91 -29.20 19.87
N ALA A 938 -13.56 -28.51 20.81
CA ALA A 938 -12.86 -27.72 21.82
C ALA A 938 -12.00 -28.67 22.63
N ASN A 939 -10.74 -28.30 22.86
CA ASN A 939 -9.74 -29.08 23.59
C ASN A 939 -9.06 -30.24 22.83
N GLU A 940 -9.42 -30.52 21.59
CA GLU A 940 -8.65 -31.41 20.71
C GLU A 940 -7.41 -30.68 20.19
N THR A 941 -6.29 -31.40 20.05
CA THR A 941 -5.07 -30.76 19.54
C THR A 941 -5.14 -30.60 18.02
N CYS A 942 -4.53 -29.54 17.49
CA CYS A 942 -4.43 -29.31 16.06
C CYS A 942 -3.78 -30.50 15.32
N ALA A 943 -2.84 -31.18 15.99
CA ALA A 943 -2.20 -32.40 15.52
C ALA A 943 -3.15 -33.60 15.47
N ASP A 944 -4.04 -33.77 16.44
CA ASP A 944 -5.02 -34.87 16.45
C ASP A 944 -6.04 -34.71 15.31
N VAL A 945 -6.45 -33.45 15.03
CA VAL A 945 -7.36 -33.14 13.93
C VAL A 945 -6.70 -33.42 12.57
N ASP A 946 -5.45 -33.00 12.38
CA ASP A 946 -4.66 -33.31 11.17
C ASP A 946 -4.45 -34.81 11.00
N ALA A 947 -4.10 -35.54 12.08
CA ALA A 947 -3.91 -36.98 12.05
C ALA A 947 -5.20 -37.74 11.68
N THR A 948 -6.35 -37.38 12.25
CA THR A 948 -7.64 -38.01 11.91
C THR A 948 -8.05 -37.75 10.47
N SER A 949 -7.77 -36.57 9.92
CA SER A 949 -8.07 -36.26 8.52
C SER A 949 -7.19 -37.04 7.54
N ARG A 950 -5.97 -37.42 7.91
CA ARG A 950 -5.06 -38.17 7.02
C ARG A 950 -5.47 -39.62 6.80
N VAL A 951 -6.17 -40.23 7.76
CA VAL A 951 -6.50 -41.67 7.74
C VAL A 951 -7.25 -42.10 6.47
N PRO A 952 -8.33 -41.45 6.01
CA PRO A 952 -9.04 -41.90 4.81
C PRO A 952 -8.20 -41.82 3.52
N ILE A 953 -7.29 -40.86 3.43
CA ILE A 953 -6.35 -40.74 2.30
C ILE A 953 -5.25 -41.82 2.39
N GLU A 954 -4.80 -42.15 3.60
CA GLU A 954 -3.87 -43.25 3.84
C GLU A 954 -4.49 -44.62 3.51
N ASP A 955 -5.72 -44.87 3.96
CA ASP A 955 -6.48 -46.10 3.70
C ASP A 955 -6.78 -46.29 2.20
N ALA A 956 -6.96 -45.20 1.46
CA ALA A 956 -7.10 -45.19 0.01
C ALA A 956 -5.77 -45.39 -0.75
N GLY A 957 -4.64 -45.55 -0.04
CA GLY A 957 -3.31 -45.79 -0.62
C GLY A 957 -2.54 -44.52 -1.03
N TYR A 958 -3.08 -43.32 -0.75
CA TYR A 958 -2.52 -42.04 -1.20
C TYR A 958 -1.78 -41.26 -0.10
N GLY A 959 -1.56 -41.85 1.08
CA GLY A 959 -0.96 -41.18 2.24
C GLY A 959 0.38 -40.46 1.98
N ALA A 960 1.25 -41.05 1.16
CA ALA A 960 2.54 -40.46 0.79
C ALA A 960 2.41 -39.14 0.00
N PHE A 961 1.24 -38.88 -0.58
CA PHE A 961 0.94 -37.71 -1.39
C PHE A 961 0.18 -36.62 -0.62
N TYR A 962 -0.22 -36.87 0.62
CA TYR A 962 -0.76 -35.82 1.49
C TYR A 962 0.39 -35.05 2.18
N THR A 963 1.11 -34.24 1.41
CA THR A 963 2.33 -33.55 1.89
C THR A 963 2.07 -32.19 2.53
N HIS A 964 0.88 -31.63 2.39
CA HIS A 964 0.52 -30.32 2.94
C HIS A 964 -0.13 -30.45 4.34
N ARG A 965 -0.19 -29.35 5.09
CA ARG A 965 -0.92 -29.25 6.37
C ARG A 965 -2.43 -29.26 6.13
N LEU A 966 -3.21 -29.77 7.08
CA LEU A 966 -4.68 -29.80 7.00
C LEU A 966 -5.33 -28.40 6.87
N GLY A 967 -4.80 -27.38 7.55
CA GLY A 967 -5.43 -26.06 7.53
C GLY A 967 -4.78 -25.02 8.45
N HIS A 968 -5.41 -23.84 8.51
CA HIS A 968 -4.97 -22.70 9.33
C HIS A 968 -6.15 -21.88 9.84
N GLY A 969 -5.91 -20.99 10.80
CA GLY A 969 -6.90 -20.05 11.31
C GLY A 969 -7.26 -18.97 10.29
N LEU A 970 -8.49 -18.47 10.38
CA LEU A 970 -9.03 -17.39 9.56
C LEU A 970 -9.31 -16.13 10.41
N GLY A 971 -8.90 -14.97 9.87
CA GLY A 971 -9.03 -13.69 10.56
C GLY A 971 -8.37 -12.51 9.85
N LEU A 972 -7.64 -11.67 10.58
CA LEU A 972 -7.08 -10.43 10.01
C LEU A 972 -5.85 -10.70 9.11
N GLU A 973 -5.16 -11.81 9.34
CA GLU A 973 -3.89 -12.13 8.67
C GLU A 973 -4.05 -13.13 7.50
N MET A 974 -5.29 -13.51 7.15
CA MET A 974 -5.65 -14.53 6.15
C MET A 974 -5.20 -15.94 6.57
N HIS A 975 -3.91 -16.16 6.79
CA HIS A 975 -3.35 -17.37 7.40
C HIS A 975 -2.88 -17.06 8.82
N GLU A 976 -3.69 -17.38 9.82
CA GLU A 976 -3.36 -17.15 11.23
C GLU A 976 -3.41 -18.44 12.07
N HIS A 977 -3.08 -18.33 13.36
CA HIS A 977 -3.28 -19.43 14.30
C HIS A 977 -4.79 -19.71 14.51
N PRO A 978 -5.23 -20.97 14.64
CA PRO A 978 -4.46 -22.21 14.76
C PRO A 978 -4.05 -22.86 13.44
N TYR A 979 -2.81 -23.35 13.37
CA TYR A 979 -2.35 -24.17 12.23
C TYR A 979 -2.63 -25.65 12.49
N LEU A 980 -3.48 -26.28 11.67
CA LEU A 980 -3.79 -27.70 11.75
C LEU A 980 -2.71 -28.50 11.03
N ASN A 981 -1.75 -29.01 11.78
CA ASN A 981 -0.69 -29.89 11.29
C ASN A 981 -0.22 -30.82 12.42
N GLY A 982 0.36 -31.97 12.06
CA GLY A 982 0.84 -32.98 13.01
C GLY A 982 1.89 -32.52 14.03
N ALA A 983 2.55 -31.35 13.83
CA ALA A 983 3.49 -30.80 14.80
C ALA A 983 2.82 -29.87 15.84
N ASN A 984 1.64 -29.34 15.56
CA ASN A 984 0.96 -28.38 16.42
C ASN A 984 0.14 -29.08 17.52
N LYS A 985 0.71 -29.16 18.72
CA LYS A 985 0.05 -29.77 19.89
C LYS A 985 -0.89 -28.80 20.64
N GLU A 986 -1.10 -27.59 20.13
CA GLU A 986 -2.04 -26.66 20.74
C GLU A 986 -3.47 -27.13 20.58
N LYS A 987 -4.28 -26.88 21.61
CA LYS A 987 -5.69 -27.24 21.64
C LYS A 987 -6.54 -26.19 20.94
N LEU A 988 -7.47 -26.63 20.10
CA LEU A 988 -8.50 -25.78 19.52
C LEU A 988 -9.35 -25.14 20.61
N LYS A 989 -9.56 -23.83 20.51
CA LYS A 989 -10.36 -23.05 21.46
C LYS A 989 -11.73 -22.74 20.88
N LEU A 990 -12.71 -22.62 21.77
CA LEU A 990 -14.05 -22.20 21.38
C LEU A 990 -14.00 -20.78 20.77
N GLY A 991 -14.58 -20.63 19.58
CA GLY A 991 -14.59 -19.36 18.83
C GLY A 991 -13.42 -19.17 17.87
N GLU A 992 -12.45 -20.09 17.82
CA GLU A 992 -11.49 -20.14 16.72
C GLU A 992 -12.17 -20.62 15.44
N VAL A 993 -11.76 -20.04 14.31
CA VAL A 993 -12.22 -20.41 12.97
C VAL A 993 -10.98 -20.87 12.22
N ALA A 994 -11.01 -22.07 11.65
CA ALA A 994 -9.92 -22.64 10.87
C ALA A 994 -10.43 -23.34 9.60
N THR A 995 -9.56 -23.45 8.61
CA THR A 995 -9.79 -24.20 7.37
C THR A 995 -9.58 -25.70 7.58
N ASN A 996 -10.25 -26.52 6.76
CA ASN A 996 -10.16 -27.99 6.74
C ASN A 996 -9.98 -28.44 5.28
N GLU A 997 -8.74 -28.55 4.84
CA GLU A 997 -8.35 -28.66 3.43
C GLU A 997 -7.40 -29.85 3.20
N PRO A 998 -7.88 -31.09 3.36
CA PRO A 998 -7.10 -32.24 2.95
C PRO A 998 -6.90 -32.25 1.44
N GLY A 999 -5.79 -32.83 0.99
CA GLY A 999 -5.45 -32.91 -0.42
C GLY A 999 -4.42 -33.98 -0.73
N ILE A 1000 -4.49 -34.51 -1.95
CA ILE A 1000 -3.54 -35.46 -2.54
C ILE A 1000 -2.72 -34.69 -3.58
N TYR A 1001 -1.41 -34.62 -3.38
CA TYR A 1001 -0.47 -33.85 -4.22
C TYR A 1001 0.52 -34.81 -4.90
N ALA A 1002 0.12 -35.38 -6.02
CA ALA A 1002 0.95 -36.26 -6.82
C ALA A 1002 1.04 -35.74 -8.26
N ALA A 1003 2.25 -35.60 -8.79
CA ALA A 1003 2.43 -35.40 -10.23
C ALA A 1003 2.07 -36.69 -10.99
N THR A 1004 1.68 -36.60 -12.26
CA THR A 1004 1.27 -37.75 -13.12
C THR A 1004 2.24 -38.93 -13.01
N GLU A 1005 3.55 -38.64 -13.10
CA GLU A 1005 4.63 -39.63 -13.01
C GLU A 1005 4.76 -40.28 -11.61
N GLN A 1006 4.34 -39.59 -10.54
CA GLN A 1006 4.39 -40.07 -9.17
C GLN A 1006 3.19 -40.95 -8.81
N ALA A 1007 1.99 -40.68 -9.34
CA ALA A 1007 0.86 -41.59 -9.14
C ALA A 1007 0.98 -42.85 -9.99
N GLU A 1008 1.53 -42.79 -11.20
CA GLU A 1008 1.85 -44.00 -11.98
C GLU A 1008 2.78 -44.94 -11.20
N GLN A 1009 3.77 -44.38 -10.49
CA GLN A 1009 4.64 -45.16 -9.60
C GLN A 1009 3.93 -45.68 -8.34
N ALA A 1010 2.98 -44.90 -7.79
CA ALA A 1010 2.19 -45.32 -6.64
C ALA A 1010 1.23 -46.46 -6.98
N GLU A 1011 0.53 -46.34 -8.10
CA GLU A 1011 -0.33 -47.37 -8.66
C GLU A 1011 0.46 -48.63 -8.96
N GLN A 1012 1.63 -48.52 -9.59
CA GLN A 1012 2.48 -49.69 -9.83
C GLN A 1012 2.82 -50.38 -8.50
N ARG A 1013 3.07 -49.61 -7.44
CA ARG A 1013 3.37 -50.14 -6.11
C ARG A 1013 2.16 -50.78 -5.43
N ILE A 1014 0.96 -50.20 -5.61
CA ILE A 1014 -0.30 -50.78 -5.13
C ILE A 1014 -0.62 -52.05 -5.93
N ARG A 1015 -0.42 -52.06 -7.26
CA ARG A 1015 -0.52 -53.26 -8.11
C ARG A 1015 0.46 -54.34 -7.68
N ASP A 1016 1.71 -53.99 -7.39
CA ASP A 1016 2.72 -54.94 -6.90
C ASP A 1016 2.33 -55.50 -5.51
N LEU A 1017 1.74 -54.67 -4.64
CA LEU A 1017 1.24 -55.08 -3.33
C LEU A 1017 -0.02 -55.95 -3.43
N ASP A 1018 -0.93 -55.64 -4.34
CA ASP A 1018 -2.15 -56.41 -4.60
C ASP A 1018 -1.82 -57.71 -5.34
N GLU A 1019 -0.83 -57.73 -6.23
CA GLU A 1019 -0.30 -58.93 -6.86
C GLU A 1019 0.43 -59.80 -5.83
N ALA A 1020 1.14 -59.20 -4.86
CA ALA A 1020 1.70 -59.90 -3.71
C ALA A 1020 0.60 -60.47 -2.78
N ALA A 1021 -0.49 -59.73 -2.56
CA ALA A 1021 -1.65 -60.16 -1.78
C ALA A 1021 -2.46 -61.26 -2.50
N GLN A 1022 -2.60 -61.19 -3.83
CA GLN A 1022 -3.20 -62.22 -4.68
C GLN A 1022 -2.30 -63.45 -4.80
N THR A 1023 -0.98 -63.30 -4.71
CA THR A 1023 -0.03 -64.43 -4.62
C THR A 1023 -0.12 -65.09 -3.24
N TYR A 1024 -0.38 -64.31 -2.18
CA TYR A 1024 -0.69 -64.81 -0.85
C TYR A 1024 -2.05 -65.53 -0.81
N HIS A 1025 -3.07 -65.02 -1.50
CA HIS A 1025 -4.39 -65.65 -1.62
C HIS A 1025 -4.44 -66.85 -2.57
N ARG A 1026 -3.59 -66.94 -3.59
CA ARG A 1026 -3.47 -68.15 -4.44
C ARG A 1026 -2.99 -69.40 -3.71
N LYS A 1027 -2.49 -69.29 -2.47
CA LYS A 1027 -2.19 -70.44 -1.59
C LYS A 1027 -3.39 -70.96 -0.80
N ASN A 1028 -4.55 -70.31 -0.85
CA ASN A 1028 -5.79 -70.74 -0.19
C ASN A 1028 -6.99 -70.56 -1.13
N ASP A 1029 -7.55 -71.68 -1.59
CA ASP A 1029 -8.59 -71.83 -2.61
C ASP A 1029 -9.94 -71.15 -2.23
N PHE A 1030 -10.47 -70.27 -3.11
CA PHE A 1030 -11.86 -70.27 -3.61
C PHE A 1030 -12.01 -69.28 -4.80
N THR A 1031 -12.15 -69.86 -5.99
CA THR A 1031 -12.81 -69.42 -7.25
C THR A 1031 -13.15 -67.93 -7.56
N LYS A 1032 -12.45 -67.42 -8.59
CA LYS A 1032 -12.86 -66.58 -9.76
C LYS A 1032 -13.71 -65.31 -9.58
N LEU A 1033 -13.14 -64.17 -10.00
CA LEU A 1033 -13.62 -63.43 -11.18
C LEU A 1033 -12.48 -62.60 -11.81
N ASP A 1034 -12.16 -62.89 -13.07
CA ASP A 1034 -11.31 -62.06 -13.95
C ASP A 1034 -12.15 -60.92 -14.52
N LEU A 1035 -11.66 -59.68 -14.44
CA LEU A 1035 -11.85 -58.66 -15.48
C LEU A 1035 -10.74 -57.60 -15.35
N VAL A 1036 -9.77 -57.62 -16.28
CA VAL A 1036 -8.84 -56.50 -16.53
C VAL A 1036 -9.14 -55.93 -17.92
N PRO A 1037 -9.35 -54.60 -18.03
CA PRO A 1037 -9.05 -53.85 -19.24
C PRO A 1037 -7.82 -52.94 -19.09
N ARG A 1038 -7.30 -52.51 -20.24
CA ARG A 1038 -5.97 -51.94 -20.52
C ARG A 1038 -5.87 -50.42 -20.32
N PRO A 1039 -4.63 -49.88 -20.21
CA PRO A 1039 -4.33 -48.52 -19.75
C PRO A 1039 -4.44 -47.45 -20.85
N SER A 1040 -5.07 -46.33 -20.50
CA SER A 1040 -4.89 -45.01 -21.10
C SER A 1040 -5.57 -43.98 -20.20
N ASP A 1041 -4.83 -42.92 -19.86
CA ASP A 1041 -5.29 -41.66 -19.26
C ASP A 1041 -5.53 -41.67 -17.74
N ILE A 1042 -4.44 -41.59 -16.97
CA ILE A 1042 -4.49 -41.27 -15.54
C ILE A 1042 -4.22 -39.78 -15.34
N VAL A 1043 -5.27 -39.04 -15.01
CA VAL A 1043 -5.29 -37.64 -14.60
C VAL A 1043 -5.37 -37.65 -13.07
N ILE A 1044 -4.55 -36.86 -12.36
CA ILE A 1044 -4.59 -36.79 -10.89
C ILE A 1044 -5.19 -35.46 -10.49
N VAL A 1045 -6.23 -35.48 -9.66
CA VAL A 1045 -6.99 -34.27 -9.28
C VAL A 1045 -6.73 -33.92 -7.81
N GLU A 1046 -6.32 -32.67 -7.55
CA GLU A 1046 -6.51 -32.04 -6.24
C GLU A 1046 -7.99 -31.69 -6.09
N ILE A 1047 -8.60 -32.20 -5.02
CA ILE A 1047 -10.02 -32.05 -4.76
C ILE A 1047 -10.16 -31.34 -3.42
N ARG A 1048 -10.10 -30.02 -3.41
CA ARG A 1048 -10.44 -29.24 -2.21
C ARG A 1048 -11.95 -28.94 -2.22
N ILE A 1049 -12.69 -29.60 -1.32
CA ILE A 1049 -14.12 -29.36 -1.08
C ILE A 1049 -14.26 -28.66 0.28
N ARG A 1050 -15.47 -28.25 0.69
CA ARG A 1050 -15.75 -27.22 1.69
C ARG A 1050 -15.61 -27.65 3.17
N GLY A 1051 -15.01 -26.75 3.96
CA GLY A 1051 -15.70 -26.15 5.12
C GLY A 1051 -14.82 -25.51 6.21
N ALA A 1052 -15.21 -24.31 6.65
CA ALA A 1052 -14.77 -23.78 7.93
C ALA A 1052 -15.61 -24.44 9.03
N GLY A 1053 -14.97 -25.17 9.94
CA GLY A 1053 -15.61 -25.77 11.10
C GLY A 1053 -15.68 -24.78 12.26
N ALA A 1054 -16.87 -24.47 12.75
CA ALA A 1054 -17.03 -23.91 14.09
C ALA A 1054 -17.17 -25.08 15.08
N VAL A 1055 -16.33 -25.09 16.10
CA VAL A 1055 -16.24 -26.11 17.14
C VAL A 1055 -17.62 -26.56 17.67
N ARG A 1056 -17.97 -27.84 17.49
CA ARG A 1056 -19.24 -28.46 17.97
C ARG A 1056 -19.02 -29.33 19.23
N HIS A 1057 -20.10 -29.59 19.97
CA HIS A 1057 -20.28 -30.76 20.85
C HIS A 1057 -21.16 -31.81 20.10
N GLY A 1058 -21.04 -33.13 20.39
CA GLY A 1058 -21.63 -34.37 19.75
C GLY A 1058 -23.09 -34.38 19.20
N ALA A 1059 -23.77 -35.42 18.76
CA ALA A 1059 -23.67 -36.87 18.81
C ALA A 1059 -24.30 -37.50 17.54
N GLY A 1060 -23.81 -38.68 17.14
CA GLY A 1060 -24.60 -39.84 16.65
C GLY A 1060 -25.11 -39.86 15.20
N LEU A 1061 -24.48 -40.71 14.38
CA LEU A 1061 -24.92 -41.19 13.05
C LEU A 1061 -25.97 -42.30 13.17
N ASP A 1062 -26.88 -42.42 12.19
CA ASP A 1062 -27.39 -43.73 11.74
C ASP A 1062 -27.80 -43.70 10.26
N ALA A 1063 -27.48 -44.81 9.58
CA ALA A 1063 -27.47 -45.01 8.13
C ALA A 1063 -28.75 -45.69 7.60
N GLY A 1064 -29.11 -45.42 6.35
CA GLY A 1064 -30.13 -46.16 5.59
C GLY A 1064 -30.33 -45.58 4.19
N ALA A 1065 -29.65 -46.15 3.20
CA ALA A 1065 -29.70 -45.77 1.79
C ALA A 1065 -30.81 -46.50 1.01
N ASP A 1066 -31.33 -45.86 -0.06
CA ASP A 1066 -32.03 -46.50 -1.19
C ASP A 1066 -31.42 -45.99 -2.52
N PRO A 1067 -30.84 -46.85 -3.39
CA PRO A 1067 -29.96 -46.45 -4.48
C PRO A 1067 -30.66 -46.31 -5.84
N LEU A 1068 -31.57 -45.33 -5.98
CA LEU A 1068 -32.15 -45.03 -7.31
C LEU A 1068 -32.57 -43.56 -7.56
N ALA A 1069 -32.03 -42.60 -6.80
CA ALA A 1069 -32.32 -41.17 -6.97
C ALA A 1069 -31.04 -40.34 -7.15
N LEU A 1070 -30.23 -40.69 -8.16
CA LEU A 1070 -28.96 -40.03 -8.42
C LEU A 1070 -29.06 -39.25 -9.74
N TRP A 1071 -29.85 -38.17 -9.82
CA TRP A 1071 -29.80 -37.22 -10.96
C TRP A 1071 -30.38 -35.81 -10.70
N THR A 1072 -30.50 -35.34 -9.44
CA THR A 1072 -30.96 -33.96 -9.16
C THR A 1072 -30.43 -33.31 -7.88
N GLU A 1073 -29.31 -33.79 -7.30
CA GLU A 1073 -28.87 -33.37 -5.96
C GLU A 1073 -27.38 -32.96 -5.88
N ILE A 1074 -26.91 -32.12 -6.80
CA ILE A 1074 -25.55 -31.51 -6.72
C ILE A 1074 -25.57 -30.14 -6.00
N SER A 1075 -26.73 -29.63 -5.54
CA SER A 1075 -26.82 -28.28 -4.94
C SER A 1075 -27.57 -28.15 -3.60
N SER A 1076 -27.93 -29.22 -2.89
CA SER A 1076 -28.60 -29.07 -1.59
C SER A 1076 -28.44 -30.26 -0.64
N GLY A 1077 -27.59 -30.10 0.37
CA GLY A 1077 -27.54 -30.95 1.57
C GLY A 1077 -27.31 -30.08 2.81
N LEU A 1078 -28.31 -30.02 3.69
CA LEU A 1078 -28.44 -29.15 4.85
C LEU A 1078 -28.43 -30.03 6.10
N VAL A 1079 -27.46 -29.91 7.02
CA VAL A 1079 -27.62 -30.29 8.44
C VAL A 1079 -27.06 -29.21 9.36
N THR A 1080 -27.96 -28.32 9.77
CA THR A 1080 -27.91 -27.57 11.02
C THR A 1080 -27.94 -28.53 12.22
N GLY A 1081 -27.03 -28.35 13.18
CA GLY A 1081 -27.09 -28.98 14.50
C GLY A 1081 -26.21 -28.21 15.49
N PHE A 1082 -26.85 -27.46 16.40
CA PHE A 1082 -26.24 -26.94 17.64
C PHE A 1082 -26.56 -27.93 18.76
N ILE A 1083 -25.56 -28.31 19.58
CA ILE A 1083 -25.80 -29.00 20.85
C ILE A 1083 -26.30 -28.04 21.92
N GLN A 1084 -27.32 -28.49 22.64
CA GLN A 1084 -27.59 -28.14 24.03
C GLN A 1084 -27.24 -29.32 24.95
N GLY A 1085 -26.66 -29.01 26.12
CA GLY A 1085 -26.81 -29.76 27.37
C GLY A 1085 -25.50 -29.95 28.16
N PRO A 1086 -25.53 -30.22 29.48
CA PRO A 1086 -26.40 -29.76 30.57
C PRO A 1086 -25.62 -28.93 31.64
N THR A 1087 -26.36 -28.22 32.51
CA THR A 1087 -25.91 -27.45 33.70
C THR A 1087 -25.00 -26.25 33.51
#